data_AF-A0A931X3M2-F1
#
_entry.id   AF-A0A931X3M2-F1
#
_cell.length_a   1.000
_cell.length_b   1.000
_cell.length_c   1.000
_cell.angle_alpha   90.00
_cell.angle_beta   90.00
_cell.angle_gamma   90.00
#
_symmetry.space_group_name_H-M   'P 1'
#
loop_
_entity.id
_entity.type
_entity.pdbx_description
1 polymer ?
#
loop_
_entity_poly.entity_id
_entity_poly.type
_entity_poly.pdbx_seq_one_letter_code
_entity_poly.pdbx_strand_id
1 'polypeptide(L)'
;MSTRDYSAQRRGDAAAYDRYLRGMDASMKQKIALTAAHLLSSGRVADMGMGSGSGSEALAALYPSLDVVGVDINPTMVELAAKKYTLPNLSFITGDIASQCFDEASLDGVFDSSVLHHVTTFNGYDHEAAARTLEVQVRQLRDYGVLVVRDFVDPGDQDVLLDVRDDDGDASEDPASCSTASLLRRFSREFRKLAEPPESPGFALAEAEPSSAPPPLPGFRRFELTFKLAAEFILRKDYRTDWETEVLEEYTYFTQREFEAICGRLGLRLLASTPIRNPWIVRNRFEGRVEVKDRDGRPLDFPPTNYLIAGEKVPAGEGVRFEDGGPAEPLGFLTMEHFANTTTGRVMDLVARPNPTIDAIPWFREGDDIAVLARRSYPRPILQSAPRGTPRIDGARPADYVTEPLTLIQEDAPLGESVERALARLAGIEESQIVSMERGGVYYPSPGGIREEVRSVFIEISPVVVHRPHASISGFSTSGIVRAIDARQLLRAAQVGGLPDARLESNVHTLLTRLGIPHGDWIGEAIALHSAPRPEVTSIDTLRHRPPRRLFSRAPASASTRFLAIECSQFRELDVSGATIAEKALELVVPRTLGANSVATALLSRSGDDVFIALDDDDLPAAQAFNGNSALLVAPAWRLPRDVMSLRAMRAWTIDRIEIEYGLRAISLWELGGRYHPTPGLTPEAVYPLAIEVEPAREASPSLHWVDLRALIAAEEMMLDGHLRVVAFRAAHALGLLGGSATV
;
A
#
# COMPACT_ATOMS: atom_id res chain seq x y z
N MET A 1 10.16 37.78 -16.52
CA MET A 1 10.46 36.68 -15.58
C MET A 1 10.98 37.31 -14.31
N SER A 2 10.15 37.38 -13.27
CA SER A 2 10.62 37.77 -11.93
C SER A 2 11.53 36.66 -11.43
N THR A 3 12.74 36.99 -10.98
CA THR A 3 13.64 36.05 -10.29
C THR A 3 12.95 35.62 -9.00
N ARG A 4 12.51 34.36 -8.92
CA ARG A 4 11.94 33.76 -7.69
C ARG A 4 13.02 33.80 -6.59
N ASP A 5 12.70 34.42 -5.45
CA ASP A 5 13.64 34.60 -4.34
C ASP A 5 13.40 33.53 -3.25
N TYR A 6 14.29 32.53 -3.19
CA TYR A 6 14.28 31.48 -2.17
C TYR A 6 15.17 31.81 -0.96
N SER A 7 15.56 33.08 -0.76
CA SER A 7 16.44 33.48 0.35
C SER A 7 15.86 33.14 1.73
N ALA A 8 14.54 33.11 1.87
CA ALA A 8 13.82 32.76 3.10
C ALA A 8 13.96 31.29 3.53
N GLN A 9 14.44 30.39 2.66
CA GLN A 9 14.73 28.98 2.99
C GLN A 9 16.06 28.80 3.75
N ARG A 10 16.89 29.84 3.84
CA ARG A 10 18.24 29.73 4.43
C ARG A 10 18.17 29.56 5.94
N ARG A 11 18.70 28.45 6.46
CA ARG A 11 18.66 28.10 7.90
C ARG A 11 19.86 28.64 8.71
N GLY A 12 20.60 29.61 8.19
CA GLY A 12 21.69 30.28 8.92
C GLY A 12 23.08 29.67 8.68
N ASP A 13 23.84 29.41 9.75
CA ASP A 13 25.23 28.96 9.68
C ASP A 13 25.40 27.44 9.46
N ALA A 14 26.64 27.00 9.22
CA ALA A 14 26.94 25.59 8.95
C ALA A 14 26.50 24.63 10.08
N ALA A 15 26.47 25.09 11.34
CA ALA A 15 26.04 24.27 12.48
C ALA A 15 24.51 24.11 12.52
N ALA A 16 23.76 25.12 12.11
CA ALA A 16 22.32 25.04 11.94
C ALA A 16 21.93 24.10 10.78
N TYR A 17 22.65 24.16 9.66
CA TYR A 17 22.51 23.20 8.56
C TYR A 17 22.78 21.77 9.04
N ASP A 18 23.88 21.53 9.76
CA ASP A 18 24.22 20.19 10.23
C ASP A 18 23.19 19.58 11.21
N ARG A 19 22.57 20.39 12.07
CA ARG A 19 21.46 19.92 12.94
C ARG A 19 20.22 19.54 12.13
N TYR A 20 19.84 20.38 11.15
CA TYR A 20 18.72 20.12 10.25
C TYR A 20 18.92 18.81 9.45
N LEU A 21 20.12 18.62 8.88
CA LEU A 21 20.43 17.42 8.09
C LEU A 21 20.38 16.13 8.93
N ARG A 22 20.86 16.16 10.18
CA ARG A 22 20.78 15.00 11.08
C ARG A 22 19.34 14.57 11.38
N GLY A 23 18.41 15.53 11.49
CA GLY A 23 16.98 15.25 11.66
C GLY A 23 16.34 14.60 10.41
N MET A 24 16.75 15.03 9.21
CA MET A 24 16.30 14.45 7.94
C MET A 24 16.81 13.02 7.74
N ASP A 25 18.11 12.78 7.98
CA ASP A 25 18.81 11.53 7.68
C ASP A 25 18.29 10.33 8.51
N ALA A 26 17.85 10.55 9.76
CA ALA A 26 17.42 9.49 10.68
C ALA A 26 16.19 8.69 10.21
N SER A 27 15.38 9.26 9.31
CA SER A 27 14.16 8.63 8.77
C SER A 27 14.24 8.30 7.27
N MET A 28 15.39 8.58 6.63
CA MET A 28 15.52 8.60 5.18
C MET A 28 15.36 7.22 4.54
N LYS A 29 15.89 6.17 5.16
CA LYS A 29 15.80 4.79 4.64
C LYS A 29 14.35 4.33 4.48
N GLN A 30 13.48 4.62 5.44
CA GLN A 30 12.05 4.30 5.36
C GLN A 30 11.36 5.14 4.28
N LYS A 31 11.70 6.44 4.16
CA LYS A 31 11.16 7.32 3.11
C LYS A 31 11.49 6.80 1.71
N ILE A 32 12.76 6.47 1.47
CA ILE A 32 13.23 5.94 0.19
C ILE A 32 12.65 4.56 -0.10
N ALA A 33 12.52 3.69 0.90
CA ALA A 33 11.95 2.37 0.69
C ALA A 33 10.46 2.42 0.27
N LEU A 34 9.66 3.29 0.89
CA LEU A 34 8.27 3.54 0.53
C LEU A 34 8.12 4.07 -0.91
N THR A 35 9.04 4.92 -1.36
CA THR A 35 8.94 5.62 -2.64
C THR A 35 9.58 4.86 -3.78
N ALA A 36 10.73 4.24 -3.54
CA ALA A 36 11.46 3.46 -4.53
C ALA A 36 10.71 2.19 -4.95
N ALA A 37 9.78 1.69 -4.14
CA ALA A 37 8.85 0.61 -4.49
C ALA A 37 8.13 0.81 -5.85
N HIS A 38 7.93 2.05 -6.28
CA HIS A 38 7.25 2.38 -7.53
C HIS A 38 8.21 2.65 -8.69
N LEU A 39 9.51 2.75 -8.41
CA LEU A 39 10.56 2.95 -9.40
C LEU A 39 11.04 1.63 -9.99
N LEU A 40 11.67 1.75 -11.15
CA LEU A 40 12.40 0.65 -11.77
C LEU A 40 13.73 0.45 -11.02
N SER A 41 14.25 -0.77 -10.98
CA SER A 41 15.57 -1.05 -10.39
C SER A 41 16.75 -0.70 -11.30
N SER A 42 16.48 -0.18 -12.49
CA SER A 42 17.47 0.17 -13.52
C SER A 42 17.01 1.39 -14.31
N GLY A 43 17.95 2.21 -14.78
CA GLY A 43 17.65 3.42 -15.55
C GLY A 43 18.13 4.69 -14.89
N ARG A 44 17.62 5.85 -15.33
CA ARG A 44 18.04 7.17 -14.84
C ARG A 44 16.96 7.85 -14.01
N VAL A 45 17.27 8.20 -12.76
CA VAL A 45 16.32 8.79 -11.81
C VAL A 45 16.85 10.12 -11.27
N ALA A 46 15.98 11.12 -11.21
CA ALA A 46 16.28 12.40 -10.57
C ALA A 46 15.60 12.52 -9.20
N ASP A 47 16.38 12.85 -8.18
CA ASP A 47 15.89 13.25 -6.85
C ASP A 47 15.83 14.78 -6.79
N MET A 48 14.62 15.31 -6.94
CA MET A 48 14.34 16.74 -7.06
C MET A 48 14.21 17.37 -5.67
N GLY A 49 15.13 18.26 -5.32
CA GLY A 49 15.20 18.86 -3.98
C GLY A 49 15.89 17.96 -2.96
N MET A 50 17.04 17.40 -3.33
CA MET A 50 17.71 16.33 -2.58
C MET A 50 18.18 16.70 -1.16
N GLY A 51 18.28 17.99 -0.82
CA GLY A 51 18.74 18.46 0.49
C GLY A 51 20.17 17.99 0.79
N SER A 52 20.35 17.13 1.81
CA SER A 52 21.67 16.57 2.16
C SER A 52 22.26 15.63 1.11
N GLY A 53 21.45 15.13 0.18
CA GLY A 53 21.82 14.05 -0.74
C GLY A 53 21.79 12.65 -0.10
N SER A 54 21.36 12.51 1.16
CA SER A 54 21.27 11.20 1.83
C SER A 54 20.18 10.30 1.23
N GLY A 55 19.08 10.89 0.75
CA GLY A 55 18.03 10.18 0.02
C GLY A 55 18.55 9.64 -1.32
N SER A 56 19.23 10.50 -2.08
CA SER A 56 19.84 10.12 -3.36
C SER A 56 20.90 9.03 -3.18
N GLU A 57 21.75 9.12 -2.15
CA GLU A 57 22.73 8.07 -1.83
C GLU A 57 22.07 6.76 -1.42
N ALA A 58 21.07 6.79 -0.54
CA ALA A 58 20.36 5.59 -0.12
C ALA A 58 19.66 4.90 -1.31
N LEU A 59 19.10 5.67 -2.25
CA LEU A 59 18.50 5.14 -3.47
C LEU A 59 19.56 4.49 -4.38
N ALA A 60 20.69 5.17 -4.60
CA ALA A 60 21.79 4.65 -5.43
C ALA A 60 22.44 3.39 -4.84
N ALA A 61 22.58 3.33 -3.51
CA ALA A 61 23.08 2.16 -2.79
C ALA A 61 22.10 0.98 -2.86
N LEU A 62 20.78 1.26 -2.79
CA LEU A 62 19.74 0.24 -2.83
C LEU A 62 19.54 -0.37 -4.22
N TYR A 63 19.83 0.40 -5.29
CA TYR A 63 19.73 -0.05 -6.68
C TYR A 63 21.00 0.33 -7.47
N PRO A 64 22.03 -0.53 -7.46
CA PRO A 64 23.29 -0.28 -8.17
C PRO A 64 23.15 -0.05 -9.68
N SER A 65 22.06 -0.53 -10.28
CA SER A 65 21.74 -0.37 -11.70
C SER A 65 20.98 0.92 -12.03
N LEU A 66 20.64 1.74 -11.03
CA LEU A 66 20.09 3.09 -11.23
C LEU A 66 21.22 4.12 -11.33
N ASP A 67 21.19 4.97 -12.35
CA ASP A 67 21.90 6.26 -12.39
C ASP A 67 21.05 7.30 -11.65
N VAL A 68 21.47 7.66 -10.42
CA VAL A 68 20.74 8.59 -9.56
C VAL A 68 21.40 9.97 -9.60
N VAL A 69 20.60 10.99 -9.88
CA VAL A 69 21.04 12.39 -9.91
C VAL A 69 20.26 13.21 -8.88
N GLY A 70 20.92 13.68 -7.82
CA GLY A 70 20.33 14.61 -6.87
C GLY A 70 20.40 16.06 -7.37
N VAL A 71 19.28 16.77 -7.33
CA VAL A 71 19.15 18.17 -7.77
C VAL A 71 18.81 19.05 -6.57
N ASP A 72 19.56 20.13 -6.36
CA ASP A 72 19.22 21.13 -5.35
C ASP A 72 19.50 22.55 -5.85
N ILE A 73 18.68 23.51 -5.46
CA ILE A 73 18.84 24.91 -5.86
C ILE A 73 20.01 25.58 -5.14
N ASN A 74 20.41 25.07 -3.97
CA ASN A 74 21.50 25.62 -3.17
C ASN A 74 22.84 24.95 -3.55
N PRO A 75 23.77 25.68 -4.23
CA PRO A 75 25.06 25.10 -4.62
C PRO A 75 25.89 24.61 -3.42
N THR A 76 25.71 25.20 -2.24
CA THR A 76 26.40 24.75 -1.02
C THR A 76 25.97 23.33 -0.61
N MET A 77 24.68 23.00 -0.75
CA MET A 77 24.15 21.67 -0.44
C MET A 77 24.71 20.63 -1.41
N VAL A 78 24.74 20.98 -2.70
CA VAL A 78 25.34 20.15 -3.76
C VAL A 78 26.81 19.85 -3.47
N GLU A 79 27.60 20.87 -3.13
CA GLU A 79 29.01 20.67 -2.79
C GLU A 79 29.22 19.79 -1.55
N LEU A 80 28.38 19.95 -0.52
CA LEU A 80 28.46 19.14 0.69
C LEU A 80 28.07 17.67 0.41
N ALA A 81 27.00 17.44 -0.34
CA ALA A 81 26.56 16.11 -0.75
C ALA A 81 27.63 15.39 -1.58
N ALA A 82 28.19 16.08 -2.59
CA ALA A 82 29.23 15.52 -3.46
C ALA A 82 30.55 15.22 -2.73
N LYS A 83 30.86 15.95 -1.65
CA LYS A 83 32.01 15.65 -0.78
C LYS A 83 31.74 14.48 0.17
N LYS A 84 30.49 14.31 0.62
CA LYS A 84 30.10 13.33 1.64
C LYS A 84 29.83 11.95 1.04
N TYR A 85 29.20 11.90 -0.13
CA TYR A 85 28.72 10.66 -0.74
C TYR A 85 29.41 10.40 -2.08
N THR A 86 29.94 9.19 -2.25
CA THR A 86 30.60 8.79 -3.49
C THR A 86 30.23 7.35 -3.81
N LEU A 87 29.40 7.18 -4.85
CA LEU A 87 29.01 5.90 -5.44
C LEU A 87 29.17 6.00 -6.97
N PRO A 88 29.45 4.90 -7.68
CA PRO A 88 29.72 4.93 -9.12
C PRO A 88 28.50 5.36 -9.96
N ASN A 89 27.31 5.26 -9.39
CA ASN A 89 26.01 5.50 -10.02
C ASN A 89 25.26 6.68 -9.37
N LEU A 90 25.98 7.59 -8.69
CA LEU A 90 25.42 8.75 -8.01
C LEU A 90 26.12 10.03 -8.45
N SER A 91 25.33 11.05 -8.81
CA SER A 91 25.84 12.39 -9.08
C SER A 91 24.91 13.47 -8.52
N PHE A 92 25.43 14.70 -8.42
CA PHE A 92 24.70 15.84 -7.86
C PHE A 92 24.86 17.07 -8.74
N ILE A 93 23.78 17.82 -8.97
CA ILE A 93 23.78 19.03 -9.79
C ILE A 93 23.02 20.18 -9.11
N THR A 94 23.41 21.41 -9.41
CA THR A 94 22.66 22.60 -8.99
C THR A 94 21.56 22.91 -10.01
N GLY A 95 20.32 23.05 -9.57
CA GLY A 95 19.18 23.34 -10.45
C GLY A 95 17.92 23.77 -9.69
N ASP A 96 17.08 24.59 -10.34
CA ASP A 96 15.73 24.90 -9.85
C ASP A 96 14.76 23.83 -10.38
N ILE A 97 14.21 23.02 -9.48
CA ILE A 97 13.30 21.93 -9.83
C ILE A 97 11.99 22.41 -10.46
N ALA A 98 11.63 23.69 -10.29
CA ALA A 98 10.49 24.33 -10.94
C ALA A 98 10.82 24.80 -12.37
N SER A 99 12.03 24.48 -12.85
CA SER A 99 12.57 24.73 -14.17
C SER A 99 13.17 23.43 -14.75
N GLN A 100 13.41 23.40 -16.06
CA GLN A 100 13.95 22.20 -16.72
C GLN A 100 15.42 21.98 -16.31
N CYS A 101 15.72 20.82 -15.73
CA CYS A 101 17.06 20.45 -15.26
C CYS A 101 17.74 19.37 -16.13
N PHE A 102 16.94 18.62 -16.89
CA PHE A 102 17.34 17.54 -17.78
C PHE A 102 16.69 17.71 -19.16
N ASP A 103 17.17 16.97 -20.15
CA ASP A 103 16.56 16.94 -21.48
C ASP A 103 15.15 16.32 -21.41
N GLU A 104 14.25 16.72 -22.32
CA GLU A 104 12.93 16.11 -22.44
C GLU A 104 13.05 14.59 -22.68
N ALA A 105 12.13 13.81 -22.10
CA ALA A 105 12.07 12.36 -22.23
C ALA A 105 13.39 11.59 -21.93
N SER A 106 14.22 12.09 -21.01
CA SER A 106 15.52 11.49 -20.67
C SER A 106 15.51 10.63 -19.39
N LEU A 107 14.55 10.85 -18.50
CA LEU A 107 14.48 10.19 -17.18
C LEU A 107 13.54 8.97 -17.20
N ASP A 108 13.92 7.90 -16.49
CA ASP A 108 13.04 6.77 -16.13
C ASP A 108 12.20 7.08 -14.88
N GLY A 109 12.69 7.96 -14.02
CA GLY A 109 12.00 8.34 -12.81
C GLY A 109 12.32 9.75 -12.34
N VAL A 110 11.32 10.38 -11.74
CA VAL A 110 11.46 11.62 -10.98
C VAL A 110 10.92 11.37 -9.58
N PHE A 111 11.65 11.82 -8.59
CA PHE A 111 11.33 11.65 -7.19
C PHE A 111 11.34 13.01 -6.49
N ASP A 112 10.21 13.37 -5.88
CA ASP A 112 10.06 14.56 -5.03
C ASP A 112 9.72 14.08 -3.62
N SER A 113 10.56 14.37 -2.65
CA SER A 113 10.30 14.01 -1.26
C SER A 113 10.38 15.21 -0.33
N SER A 114 9.21 15.66 0.13
CA SER A 114 9.05 16.74 1.10
C SER A 114 9.71 18.02 0.59
N VAL A 115 9.36 18.41 -0.64
CA VAL A 115 9.96 19.56 -1.34
C VAL A 115 8.93 20.48 -1.99
N LEU A 116 7.80 19.94 -2.46
CA LEU A 116 6.85 20.72 -3.24
C LEU A 116 6.12 21.75 -2.37
N HIS A 117 5.92 21.46 -1.08
CA HIS A 117 5.41 22.45 -0.12
C HIS A 117 6.37 23.64 0.08
N HIS A 118 7.68 23.49 -0.17
CA HIS A 118 8.60 24.62 -0.22
C HIS A 118 8.40 25.46 -1.48
N VAL A 119 8.14 24.79 -2.63
CA VAL A 119 7.83 25.47 -3.89
C VAL A 119 6.54 26.30 -3.76
N THR A 120 5.56 25.86 -2.98
CA THR A 120 4.37 26.68 -2.70
C THR A 120 4.68 27.78 -1.67
N THR A 121 5.10 27.41 -0.46
CA THR A 121 5.34 28.30 0.69
C THR A 121 6.19 29.51 0.31
N PHE A 122 7.36 29.27 -0.29
CA PHE A 122 8.34 30.32 -0.54
C PHE A 122 8.11 31.07 -1.86
N ASN A 123 7.02 30.76 -2.57
CA ASN A 123 6.50 31.57 -3.67
C ASN A 123 5.15 32.19 -3.31
N GLY A 124 4.98 32.61 -2.05
CA GLY A 124 3.79 33.32 -1.57
C GLY A 124 2.57 32.43 -1.35
N TYR A 125 2.79 31.17 -0.96
CA TYR A 125 1.74 30.14 -0.82
C TYR A 125 0.97 29.85 -2.13
N ASP A 126 1.62 30.04 -3.28
CA ASP A 126 1.03 29.71 -4.58
C ASP A 126 0.98 28.20 -4.78
N HIS A 127 -0.18 27.59 -4.53
CA HIS A 127 -0.39 26.15 -4.72
C HIS A 127 -0.21 25.72 -6.18
N GLU A 128 -0.55 26.58 -7.15
CA GLU A 128 -0.35 26.30 -8.57
C GLU A 128 1.14 26.24 -8.96
N ALA A 129 2.04 26.78 -8.15
CA ALA A 129 3.49 26.63 -8.37
C ALA A 129 3.93 25.16 -8.30
N ALA A 130 3.34 24.36 -7.41
CA ALA A 130 3.60 22.92 -7.36
C ALA A 130 3.08 22.21 -8.61
N ALA A 131 1.87 22.54 -9.08
CA ALA A 131 1.32 21.95 -10.31
C ALA A 131 2.16 22.24 -11.56
N ARG A 132 2.66 23.48 -11.70
CA ARG A 132 3.57 23.87 -12.80
C ARG A 132 4.92 23.18 -12.70
N THR A 133 5.42 22.97 -11.49
CA THR A 133 6.68 22.23 -11.24
C THR A 133 6.55 20.78 -11.70
N LEU A 134 5.47 20.10 -11.32
CA LEU A 134 5.19 18.73 -11.76
C LEU A 134 5.06 18.65 -13.29
N GLU A 135 4.43 19.64 -13.94
CA GLU A 135 4.36 19.69 -15.40
C GLU A 135 5.74 19.72 -16.06
N VAL A 136 6.64 20.56 -15.55
CA VAL A 136 8.03 20.67 -16.05
C VAL A 136 8.78 19.35 -15.86
N GLN A 137 8.61 18.68 -14.72
CA GLN A 137 9.26 17.41 -14.44
C GLN A 137 8.71 16.27 -15.32
N VAL A 138 7.39 16.19 -15.53
CA VAL A 138 6.77 15.14 -16.37
C VAL A 138 7.21 15.22 -17.84
N ARG A 139 7.54 16.41 -18.35
CA ARG A 139 8.14 16.54 -19.70
C ARG A 139 9.51 15.86 -19.81
N GLN A 140 10.27 15.81 -18.71
CA GLN A 140 11.60 15.18 -18.65
C GLN A 140 11.53 13.65 -18.51
N LEU A 141 10.36 13.09 -18.13
CA LEU A 141 10.13 11.64 -18.12
C LEU A 141 9.93 11.07 -19.52
N ARG A 142 10.54 9.91 -19.79
CA ARG A 142 10.22 9.08 -20.95
C ARG A 142 8.82 8.46 -20.80
N ASP A 143 8.30 7.91 -21.88
CA ASP A 143 7.09 7.07 -21.81
C ASP A 143 7.33 5.89 -20.86
N TYR A 144 6.36 5.63 -19.99
CA TYR A 144 6.38 4.66 -18.88
C TYR A 144 7.40 4.96 -17.78
N GLY A 145 7.99 6.16 -17.81
CA GLY A 145 8.71 6.73 -16.69
C GLY A 145 7.77 7.10 -15.54
N VAL A 146 8.27 7.08 -14.31
CA VAL A 146 7.45 7.23 -13.10
C VAL A 146 7.78 8.54 -12.39
N LEU A 147 6.76 9.32 -12.08
CA LEU A 147 6.82 10.40 -11.11
C LEU A 147 6.40 9.86 -9.74
N VAL A 148 7.20 10.06 -8.71
CA VAL A 148 6.85 9.72 -7.32
C VAL A 148 6.94 10.97 -6.47
N VAL A 149 5.82 11.38 -5.90
CA VAL A 149 5.75 12.49 -4.95
C VAL A 149 5.42 11.93 -3.59
N ARG A 150 6.27 12.23 -2.62
CA ARG A 150 6.04 11.97 -1.20
C ARG A 150 6.10 13.29 -0.46
N ASP A 151 4.94 13.82 -0.10
CA ASP A 151 4.84 15.13 0.55
C ASP A 151 3.73 15.11 1.61
N PHE A 152 3.12 16.24 1.92
CA PHE A 152 1.94 16.33 2.78
C PHE A 152 0.66 16.39 1.94
N VAL A 153 -0.49 16.15 2.58
CA VAL A 153 -1.80 16.19 1.93
C VAL A 153 -2.80 16.91 2.82
N ASP A 154 -3.65 17.71 2.19
CA ASP A 154 -4.82 18.30 2.82
C ASP A 154 -5.87 17.22 3.09
N PRO A 155 -6.20 16.94 4.37
CA PRO A 155 -7.17 15.92 4.73
C PRO A 155 -8.63 16.39 4.54
N GLY A 156 -8.85 17.63 4.11
CA GLY A 156 -10.17 18.22 3.86
C GLY A 156 -10.47 19.41 4.76
N ASP A 157 -11.49 20.17 4.38
CA ASP A 157 -11.93 21.41 5.05
C ASP A 157 -13.07 21.19 6.06
N GLN A 158 -13.50 19.94 6.25
CA GLN A 158 -14.51 19.58 7.24
C GLN A 158 -14.18 20.10 8.64
N ASP A 159 -15.18 20.64 9.33
CA ASP A 159 -15.01 21.13 10.70
C ASP A 159 -14.82 19.97 11.68
N VAL A 160 -13.83 20.10 12.55
CA VAL A 160 -13.47 19.10 13.56
C VAL A 160 -13.36 19.74 14.94
N LEU A 161 -13.51 18.88 15.96
CA LEU A 161 -13.15 19.20 17.33
C LEU A 161 -11.75 18.66 17.60
N LEU A 162 -10.81 19.55 17.89
CA LEU A 162 -9.44 19.21 18.25
C LEU A 162 -9.25 19.36 19.76
N ASP A 163 -9.03 18.24 20.44
CA ASP A 163 -8.60 18.23 21.84
C ASP A 163 -7.07 18.21 21.90
N VAL A 164 -6.47 19.19 22.58
CA VAL A 164 -5.01 19.29 22.79
C VAL A 164 -4.68 19.40 24.28
N ARG A 165 -3.51 18.92 24.69
CA ARG A 165 -3.02 19.05 26.07
C ARG A 165 -2.82 20.52 26.46
N ASP A 166 -3.18 20.84 27.70
CA ASP A 166 -2.99 22.17 28.32
C ASP A 166 -2.17 22.08 29.62
N ASP A 167 -1.76 20.88 30.02
CA ASP A 167 -0.99 20.57 31.22
C ASP A 167 0.41 19.98 30.91
N ASP A 168 0.82 20.04 29.63
CA ASP A 168 2.10 19.53 29.13
C ASP A 168 3.17 20.62 28.95
N GLY A 169 2.93 21.81 29.51
CA GLY A 169 3.83 22.97 29.47
C GLY A 169 3.32 24.10 30.37
N ASP A 170 3.95 25.27 30.26
CA ASP A 170 3.56 26.47 31.00
C ASP A 170 2.55 27.36 30.22
N ALA A 171 2.09 28.44 30.86
CA ALA A 171 1.15 29.39 30.26
C ALA A 171 1.83 30.52 29.45
N SER A 172 3.13 30.39 29.14
CA SER A 172 3.87 31.38 28.35
C SER A 172 3.54 31.29 26.85
N GLU A 173 4.13 32.19 26.06
CA GLU A 173 4.09 32.13 24.59
C GLU A 173 5.41 31.61 23.98
N ASP A 174 6.35 31.15 24.80
CA ASP A 174 7.61 30.56 24.34
C ASP A 174 7.33 29.15 23.77
N PRO A 175 7.54 28.88 22.47
CA PRO A 175 7.28 27.57 21.87
C PRO A 175 8.09 26.47 22.56
N ALA A 176 9.24 26.80 23.16
CA ALA A 176 10.08 25.85 23.85
C ALA A 176 9.46 25.31 25.15
N SER A 177 8.56 26.05 25.82
CA SER A 177 8.04 25.69 27.15
C SER A 177 6.52 25.74 27.31
N CYS A 178 5.79 26.41 26.41
CA CYS A 178 4.34 26.60 26.54
C CYS A 178 3.53 25.31 26.38
N SER A 179 2.33 25.24 26.97
CA SER A 179 1.41 24.12 26.76
C SER A 179 1.05 23.97 25.27
N THR A 180 0.70 22.76 24.83
CA THR A 180 0.28 22.54 23.43
C THR A 180 -0.93 23.40 23.05
N ALA A 181 -1.87 23.63 23.97
CA ALA A 181 -2.98 24.55 23.77
C ALA A 181 -2.53 26.02 23.61
N SER A 182 -1.54 26.49 24.38
CA SER A 182 -0.95 27.83 24.22
C SER A 182 -0.23 27.95 22.88
N LEU A 183 0.49 26.90 22.45
CA LEU A 183 1.13 26.85 21.14
C LEU A 183 0.12 26.91 19.99
N LEU A 184 -1.05 26.26 20.11
CA LEU A 184 -2.13 26.35 19.11
C LEU A 184 -2.68 27.78 19.00
N ARG A 185 -2.88 28.47 20.13
CA ARG A 185 -3.32 29.88 20.13
C ARG A 185 -2.28 30.81 19.50
N ARG A 186 -1.00 30.50 19.64
CA ARG A 186 0.08 31.23 18.97
C ARG A 186 0.08 30.95 17.47
N PHE A 187 0.00 29.67 17.09
CA PHE A 187 -0.09 29.23 15.70
C PHE A 187 -1.21 29.93 14.93
N SER A 188 -2.38 30.09 15.56
CA SER A 188 -3.52 30.78 14.95
C SER A 188 -3.32 32.27 14.67
N ARG A 189 -2.23 32.89 15.14
CA ARG A 189 -1.87 34.28 14.84
C ARG A 189 -0.73 34.42 13.85
N GLU A 190 0.05 33.36 13.65
CA GLU A 190 1.31 33.39 12.90
C GLU A 190 1.24 32.65 11.56
N PHE A 191 0.31 31.71 11.40
CA PHE A 191 0.24 30.87 10.22
C PHE A 191 0.13 31.69 8.93
N ARG A 192 0.88 31.30 7.89
CA ARG A 192 0.95 31.96 6.58
C ARG A 192 1.46 33.43 6.59
N LYS A 193 2.43 33.75 7.45
CA LYS A 193 2.97 35.13 7.56
C LYS A 193 3.62 35.72 6.31
N LEU A 194 3.94 34.91 5.29
CA LEU A 194 4.55 35.36 4.04
C LEU A 194 3.52 35.79 2.97
N ALA A 195 2.22 35.78 3.26
CA ALA A 195 1.18 36.06 2.28
C ALA A 195 1.13 37.55 1.89
N GLU A 196 0.88 37.84 0.61
CA GLU A 196 0.74 39.21 0.08
C GLU A 196 -0.65 39.44 -0.55
N PRO A 197 -1.34 40.57 -0.27
CA PRO A 197 -0.98 41.60 0.69
C PRO A 197 -1.08 41.08 2.15
N PRO A 198 -0.36 41.69 3.12
CA PRO A 198 -0.24 41.19 4.50
C PRO A 198 -1.50 41.39 5.36
N GLU A 199 -2.68 41.09 4.82
CA GLU A 199 -3.93 41.16 5.57
C GLU A 199 -4.02 39.98 6.56
N SER A 200 -3.60 40.27 7.79
CA SER A 200 -3.71 39.48 9.02
C SER A 200 -3.28 38.01 8.91
N PRO A 201 -2.00 37.67 9.19
CA PRO A 201 -1.59 36.28 9.31
C PRO A 201 -2.42 35.54 10.36
N GLY A 202 -2.50 34.23 10.21
CA GLY A 202 -3.25 33.36 11.10
C GLY A 202 -4.67 33.04 10.62
N PHE A 203 -5.50 32.63 11.57
CA PHE A 203 -6.89 32.24 11.36
C PHE A 203 -7.68 32.43 12.66
N ALA A 204 -9.00 32.57 12.54
CA ALA A 204 -9.87 32.63 13.72
C ALA A 204 -9.87 31.28 14.44
N LEU A 205 -9.50 31.30 15.72
CA LEU A 205 -9.52 30.13 16.59
C LEU A 205 -10.54 30.35 17.71
N ALA A 206 -11.51 29.46 17.81
CA ALA A 206 -12.49 29.43 18.89
C ALA A 206 -12.24 28.23 19.79
N GLU A 207 -12.28 28.45 21.10
CA GLU A 207 -12.41 27.36 22.07
C GLU A 207 -13.86 26.88 22.02
N ALA A 208 -14.07 25.55 21.97
CA ALA A 208 -15.40 25.00 21.78
C ALA A 208 -16.27 25.25 23.02
N GLU A 209 -17.46 25.81 22.80
CA GLU A 209 -18.48 25.93 23.85
C GLU A 209 -18.99 24.54 24.26
N PRO A 210 -19.56 24.38 25.47
CA PRO A 210 -20.19 23.12 25.88
C PRO A 210 -21.27 22.69 24.87
N SER A 211 -21.01 21.60 24.14
CA SER A 211 -21.93 21.04 23.13
C SER A 211 -22.55 19.72 23.59
N SER A 212 -23.33 19.08 22.73
CA SER A 212 -23.81 17.71 22.96
C SER A 212 -22.70 16.64 22.91
N ALA A 213 -21.51 17.00 22.43
CA ALA A 213 -20.36 16.11 22.41
C ALA A 213 -19.83 15.89 23.84
N PRO A 214 -19.30 14.70 24.16
CA PRO A 214 -18.67 14.46 25.46
C PRO A 214 -17.56 15.48 25.76
N PRO A 215 -17.42 15.98 27.00
CA PRO A 215 -16.37 16.93 27.36
C PRO A 215 -14.97 16.35 27.07
N PRO A 216 -13.96 17.21 26.84
CA PRO A 216 -12.58 16.74 26.68
C PRO A 216 -12.10 16.02 27.95
N LEU A 217 -11.12 15.12 27.78
CA LEU A 217 -10.50 14.42 28.91
C LEU A 217 -9.82 15.42 29.87
N PRO A 218 -9.64 15.08 31.16
CA PRO A 218 -8.88 15.92 32.08
C PRO A 218 -7.49 16.28 31.51
N GLY A 219 -7.12 17.56 31.61
CA GLY A 219 -5.87 18.09 31.06
C GLY A 219 -5.92 18.45 29.57
N PHE A 220 -7.06 18.25 28.89
CA PHE A 220 -7.26 18.67 27.50
C PHE A 220 -8.17 19.90 27.40
N ARG A 221 -7.91 20.72 26.37
CA ARG A 221 -8.76 21.82 25.93
C ARG A 221 -9.22 21.56 24.49
N ARG A 222 -10.46 21.93 24.20
CA ARG A 222 -11.10 21.67 22.90
C ARG A 222 -11.21 22.93 22.07
N PHE A 223 -10.83 22.84 20.81
CA PHE A 223 -10.94 23.92 19.83
C PHE A 223 -11.74 23.47 18.61
N GLU A 224 -12.46 24.41 17.99
CA GLU A 224 -13.15 24.20 16.71
C GLU A 224 -12.32 24.82 15.58
N LEU A 225 -12.04 24.02 14.56
CA LEU A 225 -11.29 24.43 13.37
C LEU A 225 -11.52 23.42 12.24
N THR A 226 -11.11 23.76 11.03
CA THR A 226 -11.13 22.82 9.90
C THR A 226 -10.09 21.72 10.08
N PHE A 227 -10.34 20.55 9.49
CA PHE A 227 -9.41 19.42 9.61
C PHE A 227 -8.04 19.73 9.00
N LYS A 228 -8.00 20.50 7.90
CA LYS A 228 -6.78 21.10 7.37
C LYS A 228 -5.97 21.83 8.43
N LEU A 229 -6.57 22.80 9.13
CA LEU A 229 -5.87 23.59 10.16
C LEU A 229 -5.44 22.75 11.36
N ALA A 230 -6.24 21.75 11.73
CA ALA A 230 -5.85 20.79 12.76
C ALA A 230 -4.63 19.96 12.32
N ALA A 231 -4.60 19.47 11.07
CA ALA A 231 -3.48 18.71 10.53
C ALA A 231 -2.20 19.56 10.42
N GLU A 232 -2.32 20.78 9.89
CA GLU A 232 -1.27 21.80 9.88
C GLU A 232 -0.63 21.95 11.26
N PHE A 233 -1.43 22.13 12.32
CA PHE A 233 -0.89 22.23 13.68
C PHE A 233 -0.30 20.91 14.21
N ILE A 234 -1.03 19.80 14.09
CA ILE A 234 -0.63 18.49 14.63
C ILE A 234 0.71 18.03 14.06
N LEU A 235 0.95 18.25 12.77
CA LEU A 235 2.18 17.83 12.09
C LEU A 235 3.42 18.58 12.58
N ARG A 236 3.26 19.80 13.14
CA ARG A 236 4.39 20.66 13.53
C ARG A 236 4.54 20.96 15.02
N LYS A 237 3.55 20.68 15.85
CA LYS A 237 3.54 21.03 17.29
C LYS A 237 4.76 20.54 18.09
N ASP A 238 5.46 19.52 17.60
CA ASP A 238 6.63 18.94 18.26
C ASP A 238 7.97 19.59 17.80
N TYR A 239 8.00 20.43 16.76
CA TYR A 239 9.21 21.14 16.30
C TYR A 239 9.40 22.48 17.02
N ARG A 240 9.40 22.43 18.35
CA ARG A 240 9.39 23.62 19.22
C ARG A 240 10.67 24.48 19.10
N THR A 241 11.82 23.85 18.87
CA THR A 241 13.12 24.55 18.74
C THR A 241 13.26 25.34 17.45
N ASP A 242 12.54 24.93 16.40
CA ASP A 242 12.65 25.49 15.06
C ASP A 242 11.35 26.22 14.64
N TRP A 243 10.49 26.52 15.62
CA TRP A 243 9.13 27.05 15.41
C TRP A 243 9.08 28.24 14.46
N GLU A 244 10.00 29.20 14.59
CA GLU A 244 10.02 30.42 13.77
C GLU A 244 10.21 30.16 12.27
N THR A 245 10.84 29.03 11.93
CA THR A 245 11.00 28.55 10.54
C THR A 245 9.82 27.65 10.17
N GLU A 246 9.46 26.71 11.03
CA GLU A 246 8.41 25.72 10.74
C GLU A 246 7.01 26.36 10.61
N VAL A 247 6.73 27.47 11.32
CA VAL A 247 5.46 28.21 11.22
C VAL A 247 5.29 28.96 9.87
N LEU A 248 6.38 29.18 9.14
CA LEU A 248 6.33 29.77 7.80
C LEU A 248 5.71 28.83 6.80
N GLU A 249 5.93 27.52 6.98
CA GLU A 249 5.62 26.50 6.01
C GLU A 249 4.14 26.12 6.05
N GLU A 250 3.53 26.07 4.86
CA GLU A 250 2.25 25.41 4.67
C GLU A 250 2.52 24.02 4.10
N TYR A 251 2.18 22.99 4.88
CA TYR A 251 2.42 21.60 4.47
C TYR A 251 1.33 21.13 3.49
N THR A 252 0.06 21.38 3.79
CA THR A 252 -1.10 20.77 3.14
C THR A 252 -1.63 21.58 1.94
N TYR A 253 -0.83 21.69 0.88
CA TYR A 253 -1.15 22.54 -0.28
C TYR A 253 -2.11 21.91 -1.30
N PHE A 254 -2.24 20.57 -1.33
CA PHE A 254 -3.24 19.89 -2.18
C PHE A 254 -3.97 18.80 -1.40
N THR A 255 -5.25 18.65 -1.68
CA THR A 255 -6.03 17.46 -1.36
C THR A 255 -5.59 16.28 -2.22
N GLN A 256 -5.89 15.06 -1.76
CA GLN A 256 -5.65 13.84 -2.54
C GLN A 256 -6.30 13.92 -3.94
N ARG A 257 -7.52 14.45 -4.03
CA ARG A 257 -8.24 14.61 -5.30
C ARG A 257 -7.54 15.57 -6.26
N GLU A 258 -6.94 16.65 -5.76
CA GLU A 258 -6.19 17.61 -6.58
C GLU A 258 -4.89 16.99 -7.11
N PHE A 259 -4.14 16.27 -6.27
CA PHE A 259 -2.97 15.52 -6.71
C PHE A 259 -3.32 14.52 -7.84
N GLU A 260 -4.41 13.77 -7.67
CA GLU A 260 -4.88 12.81 -8.68
C GLU A 260 -5.34 13.48 -9.97
N ALA A 261 -6.03 14.62 -9.88
CA ALA A 261 -6.45 15.39 -11.04
C ALA A 261 -5.25 15.98 -11.80
N ILE A 262 -4.22 16.44 -11.08
CA ILE A 262 -2.96 16.90 -11.67
C ILE A 262 -2.25 15.75 -12.38
N CYS A 263 -2.15 14.56 -11.77
CA CYS A 263 -1.58 13.39 -12.45
C CYS A 263 -2.36 13.05 -13.74
N GLY A 264 -3.68 13.02 -13.67
CA GLY A 264 -4.54 12.73 -14.82
C GLY A 264 -4.33 13.71 -15.98
N ARG A 265 -4.32 15.03 -15.72
CA ARG A 265 -4.12 16.06 -16.76
C ARG A 265 -2.69 16.07 -17.33
N LEU A 266 -1.71 15.53 -16.60
CA LEU A 266 -0.32 15.40 -17.02
C LEU A 266 -0.05 14.10 -17.81
N GLY A 267 -1.07 13.29 -18.07
CA GLY A 267 -0.91 12.04 -18.81
C GLY A 267 -0.31 10.91 -17.97
N LEU A 268 -0.51 10.94 -16.65
CA LEU A 268 0.00 9.93 -15.73
C LEU A 268 -1.10 8.95 -15.30
N ARG A 269 -0.84 7.65 -15.41
CA ARG A 269 -1.60 6.58 -14.77
C ARG A 269 -1.24 6.50 -13.30
N LEU A 270 -2.23 6.51 -12.41
CA LEU A 270 -1.99 6.33 -10.98
C LEU A 270 -1.55 4.90 -10.67
N LEU A 271 -0.33 4.76 -10.16
CA LEU A 271 0.20 3.53 -9.58
C LEU A 271 -0.09 3.46 -8.08
N ALA A 272 -0.07 4.61 -7.41
CA ALA A 272 -0.42 4.75 -5.99
C ALA A 272 -0.96 6.15 -5.70
N SER A 273 -1.83 6.24 -4.70
CA SER A 273 -2.39 7.46 -4.14
C SER A 273 -2.81 7.11 -2.71
N THR A 274 -1.91 7.35 -1.77
CA THR A 274 -1.94 6.71 -0.44
C THR A 274 -1.56 7.71 0.65
N PRO A 275 -2.51 8.04 1.55
CA PRO A 275 -2.19 8.69 2.80
C PRO A 275 -1.32 7.80 3.69
N ILE A 276 -0.20 8.33 4.19
CA ILE A 276 0.77 7.59 5.01
C ILE A 276 0.70 8.09 6.46
N ARG A 277 0.58 7.15 7.40
CA ARG A 277 0.68 7.41 8.84
C ARG A 277 1.91 6.69 9.37
N ASN A 278 2.98 7.43 9.64
CA ASN A 278 4.18 6.85 10.23
C ASN A 278 3.85 6.30 11.63
N PRO A 279 3.97 4.98 11.88
CA PRO A 279 3.53 4.40 13.13
C PRO A 279 4.28 4.92 14.36
N TRP A 280 5.57 5.26 14.19
CA TRP A 280 6.36 5.84 15.28
C TRP A 280 5.86 7.24 15.63
N ILE A 281 5.56 8.10 14.63
CA ILE A 281 5.00 9.43 14.86
C ILE A 281 3.63 9.32 15.53
N VAL A 282 2.75 8.45 15.04
CA VAL A 282 1.42 8.27 15.64
C VAL A 282 1.55 7.89 17.12
N ARG A 283 2.30 6.83 17.44
CA ARG A 283 2.51 6.35 18.81
C ARG A 283 3.21 7.35 19.72
N ASN A 284 4.22 8.04 19.21
CA ASN A 284 5.11 8.86 20.02
C ASN A 284 4.85 10.36 19.91
N ARG A 285 3.88 10.82 19.12
CA ARG A 285 3.54 12.25 18.96
C ARG A 285 2.05 12.55 18.98
N PHE A 286 1.19 11.61 18.55
CA PHE A 286 -0.25 11.87 18.45
C PHE A 286 -1.04 11.20 19.58
N GLU A 287 -0.87 9.89 19.75
CA GLU A 287 -1.59 9.11 20.76
C GLU A 287 -1.38 9.69 22.17
N GLY A 288 -2.50 9.93 22.88
CA GLY A 288 -2.50 10.50 24.22
C GLY A 288 -2.12 11.99 24.31
N ARG A 289 -1.85 12.67 23.18
CA ARG A 289 -1.46 14.09 23.14
C ARG A 289 -2.44 14.97 22.40
N VAL A 290 -3.13 14.41 21.41
CA VAL A 290 -4.21 15.07 20.69
C VAL A 290 -5.34 14.07 20.44
N GLU A 291 -6.58 14.56 20.36
CA GLU A 291 -7.69 13.79 19.80
C GLU A 291 -8.39 14.63 18.74
N VAL A 292 -8.70 14.03 17.60
CA VAL A 292 -9.49 14.65 16.53
C VAL A 292 -10.84 13.97 16.49
N LYS A 293 -11.91 14.76 16.51
CA LYS A 293 -13.30 14.27 16.53
C LYS A 293 -14.14 14.99 15.49
N ASP A 294 -15.20 14.34 15.03
CA ASP A 294 -16.26 15.01 14.28
C ASP A 294 -17.06 15.95 15.20
N ARG A 295 -18.00 16.72 14.63
CA ARG A 295 -18.87 17.65 15.37
C ARG A 295 -19.79 16.95 16.40
N ASP A 296 -20.07 15.67 16.20
CA ASP A 296 -20.87 14.86 17.13
C ASP A 296 -20.01 14.29 18.27
N GLY A 297 -18.69 14.53 18.25
CA GLY A 297 -17.75 14.03 19.24
C GLY A 297 -17.23 12.60 18.98
N ARG A 298 -17.51 12.02 17.80
CA ARG A 298 -16.99 10.69 17.42
C ARG A 298 -15.52 10.82 17.03
N PRO A 299 -14.64 9.92 17.49
CA PRO A 299 -13.22 9.95 17.13
C PRO A 299 -13.01 9.76 15.62
N LEU A 300 -12.14 10.58 15.04
CA LEU A 300 -11.63 10.43 13.69
C LEU A 300 -10.24 9.77 13.70
N ASP A 301 -9.80 9.27 12.55
CA ASP A 301 -8.40 8.88 12.37
C ASP A 301 -7.51 10.13 12.45
N PHE A 302 -6.29 9.96 12.97
CA PHE A 302 -5.29 11.03 12.93
C PHE A 302 -5.00 11.44 11.48
N PRO A 303 -4.65 12.72 11.25
CA PRO A 303 -4.27 13.19 9.93
C PRO A 303 -3.07 12.38 9.41
N PRO A 304 -2.98 12.15 8.10
CA PRO A 304 -1.82 11.52 7.50
C PRO A 304 -0.56 12.29 7.87
N THR A 305 0.49 11.59 8.29
CA THR A 305 1.80 12.21 8.54
C THR A 305 2.41 12.73 7.24
N ASN A 306 2.15 12.02 6.14
CA ASN A 306 2.56 12.32 4.79
C ASN A 306 1.60 11.66 3.79
N TYR A 307 1.88 11.84 2.52
CA TYR A 307 1.13 11.30 1.41
C TYR A 307 2.07 10.87 0.30
N LEU A 308 1.75 9.78 -0.36
CA LEU A 308 2.48 9.27 -1.50
C LEU A 308 1.54 9.16 -2.69
N ILE A 309 1.95 9.75 -3.80
CA ILE A 309 1.33 9.55 -5.11
C ILE A 309 2.41 9.17 -6.11
N ALA A 310 2.14 8.12 -6.89
CA ALA A 310 3.02 7.67 -7.96
C ALA A 310 2.24 7.61 -9.27
N GLY A 311 2.78 8.23 -10.31
CA GLY A 311 2.17 8.33 -11.63
C GLY A 311 3.11 7.79 -12.72
N GLU A 312 2.64 6.86 -13.55
CA GLU A 312 3.36 6.39 -14.74
C GLU A 312 2.94 7.22 -15.96
N LYS A 313 3.90 7.87 -16.62
CA LYS A 313 3.64 8.59 -17.87
C LYS A 313 3.29 7.61 -18.98
N VAL A 314 2.26 7.89 -19.77
CA VAL A 314 1.88 7.05 -20.91
C VAL A 314 1.97 7.82 -22.22
N PRO A 315 2.26 7.13 -23.35
CA PRO A 315 2.24 7.76 -24.66
C PRO A 315 0.84 8.22 -25.04
N ALA A 316 0.77 9.11 -26.05
CA ALA A 316 -0.51 9.50 -26.64
C ALA A 316 -1.26 8.29 -27.21
N GLY A 317 -2.59 8.26 -27.01
CA GLY A 317 -3.47 7.17 -27.45
C GLY A 317 -3.70 6.07 -26.41
N GLU A 318 -3.01 6.11 -25.27
CA GLU A 318 -3.24 5.24 -24.13
C GLU A 318 -4.08 5.92 -23.04
N GLY A 319 -4.91 5.13 -22.35
CA GLY A 319 -5.76 5.62 -21.26
C GLY A 319 -4.97 5.90 -19.99
N VAL A 320 -5.43 6.88 -19.21
CA VAL A 320 -4.80 7.27 -17.93
C VAL A 320 -5.61 6.86 -16.70
N ARG A 321 -6.92 6.64 -16.86
CA ARG A 321 -7.83 6.26 -15.76
C ARG A 321 -9.09 5.60 -16.29
N PHE A 322 -9.83 4.97 -15.37
CA PHE A 322 -11.16 4.43 -15.65
C PHE A 322 -12.27 5.22 -14.95
N GLU A 323 -13.48 5.09 -15.48
CA GLU A 323 -14.73 5.51 -14.87
C GLU A 323 -15.73 4.34 -14.92
N ASP A 324 -16.43 4.11 -13.79
CA ASP A 324 -17.58 3.20 -13.75
C ASP A 324 -18.81 3.93 -14.30
N GLY A 325 -19.21 3.56 -15.52
CA GLY A 325 -20.38 4.09 -16.23
C GLY A 325 -21.72 3.56 -15.71
N GLY A 326 -21.71 2.72 -14.68
CA GLY A 326 -22.90 2.18 -14.04
C GLY A 326 -23.35 0.83 -14.58
N PRO A 327 -24.53 0.35 -14.18
CA PRO A 327 -25.00 -1.00 -14.48
C PRO A 327 -25.06 -1.30 -15.99
N ALA A 328 -24.64 -2.50 -16.36
CA ALA A 328 -24.72 -3.05 -17.70
C ALA A 328 -25.51 -4.36 -17.72
N GLU A 329 -25.84 -4.85 -18.92
CA GLU A 329 -26.49 -6.15 -19.09
C GLU A 329 -25.58 -7.30 -18.61
N PRO A 330 -26.12 -8.32 -17.92
CA PRO A 330 -25.35 -9.49 -17.50
C PRO A 330 -24.65 -10.18 -18.66
N LEU A 331 -23.40 -10.61 -18.47
CA LEU A 331 -22.61 -11.30 -19.48
C LEU A 331 -22.72 -12.83 -19.38
N GLY A 332 -23.07 -13.34 -18.20
CA GLY A 332 -23.17 -14.77 -17.92
C GLY A 332 -21.82 -15.48 -17.85
N PHE A 333 -20.73 -14.74 -17.62
CA PHE A 333 -19.40 -15.32 -17.45
C PHE A 333 -19.25 -15.94 -16.06
N LEU A 334 -19.72 -15.26 -15.03
CA LEU A 334 -19.72 -15.72 -13.65
C LEU A 334 -20.99 -16.52 -13.34
N THR A 335 -20.84 -17.53 -12.47
CA THR A 335 -21.97 -18.33 -12.01
C THR A 335 -22.05 -18.31 -10.48
N MET A 336 -23.27 -18.20 -9.95
CA MET A 336 -23.55 -18.25 -8.51
C MET A 336 -24.05 -19.65 -8.14
N GLU A 337 -23.43 -20.25 -7.13
CA GLU A 337 -23.90 -21.47 -6.48
C GLU A 337 -24.06 -21.26 -4.97
N HIS A 338 -24.82 -22.16 -4.32
CA HIS A 338 -25.09 -22.09 -2.89
C HIS A 338 -24.81 -23.43 -2.24
N PHE A 339 -24.19 -23.40 -1.05
CA PHE A 339 -23.80 -24.59 -0.32
C PHE A 339 -24.25 -24.50 1.14
N ALA A 340 -24.97 -25.51 1.61
CA ALA A 340 -25.37 -25.63 3.01
C ALA A 340 -24.37 -26.52 3.76
N ASN A 341 -23.89 -26.05 4.90
CA ASN A 341 -23.15 -26.87 5.83
C ASN A 341 -24.11 -27.91 6.44
N THR A 342 -23.78 -29.19 6.33
CA THR A 342 -24.64 -30.32 6.72
C THR A 342 -24.75 -30.50 8.23
N THR A 343 -23.86 -29.90 9.01
CA THR A 343 -23.87 -29.94 10.46
C THR A 343 -24.53 -28.70 11.06
N THR A 344 -24.18 -27.51 10.57
CA THR A 344 -24.66 -26.24 11.15
C THR A 344 -25.88 -25.66 10.45
N GLY A 345 -26.19 -26.12 9.22
CA GLY A 345 -27.25 -25.57 8.38
C GLY A 345 -26.90 -24.21 7.75
N ARG A 346 -25.73 -23.64 8.04
CA ARG A 346 -25.28 -22.35 7.47
C ARG A 346 -25.16 -22.46 5.96
N VAL A 347 -25.77 -21.54 5.22
CA VAL A 347 -25.67 -21.46 3.76
C VAL A 347 -24.67 -20.40 3.35
N MET A 348 -23.77 -20.77 2.44
CA MET A 348 -22.76 -19.90 1.83
C MET A 348 -23.04 -19.72 0.35
N ASP A 349 -22.91 -18.47 -0.11
CA ASP A 349 -22.88 -18.13 -1.53
C ASP A 349 -21.46 -18.30 -2.05
N LEU A 350 -21.33 -18.90 -3.24
CA LEU A 350 -20.05 -19.17 -3.86
C LEU A 350 -20.10 -18.81 -5.34
N VAL A 351 -19.31 -17.82 -5.74
CA VAL A 351 -19.21 -17.41 -7.15
C VAL A 351 -18.06 -18.13 -7.84
N ALA A 352 -18.31 -18.69 -9.02
CA ALA A 352 -17.31 -19.39 -9.80
C ALA A 352 -16.99 -18.66 -11.10
N ARG A 353 -15.71 -18.69 -11.49
CA ARG A 353 -15.27 -18.40 -12.85
C ARG A 353 -15.25 -19.68 -13.69
N PRO A 354 -15.43 -19.57 -15.02
CA PRO A 354 -15.19 -20.68 -15.92
C PRO A 354 -13.69 -20.94 -16.00
N ASN A 355 -13.32 -22.22 -16.03
CA ASN A 355 -11.96 -22.73 -16.21
C ASN A 355 -10.96 -22.42 -15.06
N PRO A 356 -9.94 -23.28 -14.86
CA PRO A 356 -8.86 -23.03 -13.91
C PRO A 356 -8.00 -21.83 -14.32
N THR A 357 -7.42 -21.15 -13.32
CA THR A 357 -6.50 -20.03 -13.53
C THR A 357 -5.06 -20.47 -13.33
N ILE A 358 -4.20 -20.14 -14.28
CA ILE A 358 -2.76 -20.39 -14.18
C ILE A 358 -2.04 -19.04 -14.06
N ASP A 359 -1.16 -18.94 -13.06
CA ASP A 359 -0.22 -17.83 -12.97
C ASP A 359 1.16 -18.31 -13.43
N ALA A 360 1.54 -17.91 -14.65
CA ALA A 360 2.88 -18.16 -15.17
C ALA A 360 3.85 -17.12 -14.60
N ILE A 361 4.95 -17.59 -14.03
CA ILE A 361 5.98 -16.77 -13.40
C ILE A 361 7.31 -17.05 -14.11
N PRO A 362 7.57 -16.41 -15.26
CA PRO A 362 8.86 -16.52 -15.92
C PRO A 362 9.91 -15.75 -15.13
N TRP A 363 11.10 -16.32 -15.02
CA TRP A 363 12.20 -15.73 -14.28
C TRP A 363 13.55 -16.09 -14.91
N PHE A 364 14.54 -15.27 -14.64
CA PHE A 364 15.94 -15.56 -14.97
C PHE A 364 16.86 -14.93 -13.92
N ARG A 365 18.12 -15.37 -13.92
CA ARG A 365 19.15 -14.86 -13.03
C ARG A 365 19.94 -13.75 -13.70
N GLU A 366 20.13 -12.64 -13.00
CA GLU A 366 20.99 -11.52 -13.41
C GLU A 366 22.01 -11.25 -12.31
N GLY A 367 23.20 -11.85 -12.44
CA GLY A 367 24.17 -11.88 -11.33
C GLY A 367 23.64 -12.67 -10.13
N ASP A 368 23.58 -12.02 -8.96
CA ASP A 368 23.02 -12.59 -7.72
C ASP A 368 21.52 -12.32 -7.54
N ASP A 369 20.93 -11.54 -8.46
CA ASP A 369 19.53 -11.14 -8.40
C ASP A 369 18.64 -12.03 -9.28
N ILE A 370 17.35 -12.06 -8.95
CA ILE A 370 16.33 -12.80 -9.68
C ILE A 370 15.40 -11.80 -10.31
N ALA A 371 15.34 -11.81 -11.63
CA ALA A 371 14.39 -11.01 -12.39
C ALA A 371 13.15 -11.86 -12.70
N VAL A 372 11.98 -11.34 -12.35
CA VAL A 372 10.67 -11.95 -12.62
C VAL A 372 9.96 -11.15 -13.69
N LEU A 373 9.45 -11.81 -14.71
CA LEU A 373 8.62 -11.16 -15.71
C LEU A 373 7.20 -11.02 -15.16
N ALA A 374 6.78 -9.77 -15.02
CA ALA A 374 5.41 -9.41 -14.63
C ALA A 374 4.78 -8.52 -15.70
N ARG A 375 3.44 -8.53 -15.72
CA ARG A 375 2.66 -7.63 -16.57
C ARG A 375 2.38 -6.35 -15.79
N ARG A 376 3.01 -5.26 -16.19
CA ARG A 376 2.79 -3.91 -15.65
C ARG A 376 1.68 -3.21 -16.42
N SER A 377 1.01 -2.27 -15.77
CA SER A 377 0.04 -1.36 -16.39
C SER A 377 -1.14 -2.11 -17.02
N TYR A 378 -1.55 -3.23 -16.41
CA TYR A 378 -2.68 -4.01 -16.89
C TYR A 378 -4.01 -3.44 -16.37
N PRO A 379 -5.02 -3.20 -17.23
CA PRO A 379 -6.32 -2.68 -16.81
C PRO A 379 -7.06 -3.54 -15.76
N ARG A 380 -7.41 -2.94 -14.61
CA ARG A 380 -8.27 -3.54 -13.57
C ARG A 380 -9.34 -2.56 -13.07
N PRO A 381 -10.27 -2.13 -13.94
CA PRO A 381 -11.28 -1.12 -13.58
C PRO A 381 -12.27 -1.58 -12.48
N ILE A 382 -12.42 -2.89 -12.27
CA ILE A 382 -13.20 -3.46 -11.15
C ILE A 382 -12.69 -2.95 -9.79
N LEU A 383 -11.41 -2.59 -9.66
CA LEU A 383 -10.90 -2.05 -8.39
C LEU A 383 -11.48 -0.67 -8.05
N GLN A 384 -11.91 0.10 -9.07
CA GLN A 384 -12.56 1.41 -8.90
C GLN A 384 -14.04 1.30 -8.50
N SER A 385 -14.69 0.17 -8.79
CA SER A 385 -16.11 -0.03 -8.50
C SER A 385 -16.36 -0.36 -7.02
N ALA A 386 -15.62 0.29 -6.09
CA ALA A 386 -15.82 0.12 -4.65
C ALA A 386 -17.33 0.17 -4.36
N PRO A 387 -17.92 -0.95 -3.87
CA PRO A 387 -19.29 -1.25 -4.17
C PRO A 387 -20.21 -0.31 -3.42
N ARG A 388 -20.99 0.47 -4.18
CA ARG A 388 -22.26 1.06 -3.75
C ARG A 388 -22.23 1.59 -2.30
N GLY A 389 -21.22 2.39 -1.98
CA GLY A 389 -21.13 3.10 -0.69
C GLY A 389 -20.28 2.47 0.41
N THR A 390 -19.32 1.58 0.13
CA THR A 390 -18.27 1.23 1.13
C THR A 390 -16.93 1.87 0.77
N PRO A 391 -16.57 3.03 1.37
CA PRO A 391 -15.28 3.64 1.12
C PRO A 391 -14.13 2.76 1.64
N ARG A 392 -12.92 2.99 1.13
CA ARG A 392 -11.71 2.40 1.71
C ARG A 392 -11.42 3.07 3.05
N ILE A 393 -10.97 2.28 4.02
CA ILE A 393 -10.77 2.73 5.39
C ILE A 393 -9.39 3.37 5.62
N ASP A 394 -8.43 3.14 4.73
CA ASP A 394 -7.09 3.74 4.77
C ASP A 394 -7.01 5.11 4.05
N GLY A 395 -8.05 5.45 3.28
CA GLY A 395 -8.07 6.62 2.40
C GLY A 395 -7.29 6.44 1.09
N ALA A 396 -6.71 5.27 0.82
CA ALA A 396 -5.95 5.05 -0.40
C ALA A 396 -6.86 4.82 -1.61
N ARG A 397 -6.51 5.40 -2.76
CA ARG A 397 -7.17 5.08 -4.02
C ARG A 397 -6.49 3.85 -4.67
N PRO A 398 -7.25 2.84 -5.12
CA PRO A 398 -6.69 1.70 -5.82
C PRO A 398 -6.14 2.10 -7.20
N ALA A 399 -5.09 1.40 -7.64
CA ALA A 399 -4.54 1.58 -8.98
C ALA A 399 -5.54 1.09 -10.04
N ASP A 400 -5.75 1.92 -11.05
CA ASP A 400 -6.54 1.62 -12.25
C ASP A 400 -5.87 0.55 -13.12
N TYR A 401 -4.54 0.56 -13.09
CA TYR A 401 -3.67 -0.32 -13.83
C TYR A 401 -2.71 -0.99 -12.86
N VAL A 402 -2.68 -2.32 -12.85
CA VAL A 402 -1.93 -3.08 -11.84
C VAL A 402 -0.70 -3.75 -12.43
N THR A 403 0.25 -4.05 -11.56
CA THR A 403 1.30 -5.05 -11.82
C THR A 403 0.83 -6.40 -11.29
N GLU A 404 0.90 -7.42 -12.12
CA GLU A 404 0.34 -8.74 -11.82
C GLU A 404 1.10 -9.85 -12.58
N PRO A 405 0.90 -11.14 -12.25
CA PRO A 405 1.59 -12.21 -12.96
C PRO A 405 1.05 -12.36 -14.39
N LEU A 406 1.73 -13.16 -15.22
CA LEU A 406 1.20 -13.56 -16.52
C LEU A 406 0.08 -14.59 -16.32
N THR A 407 -1.12 -14.09 -16.00
CA THR A 407 -2.31 -14.93 -15.78
C THR A 407 -2.89 -15.40 -17.11
N LEU A 408 -3.13 -16.70 -17.22
CA LEU A 408 -3.78 -17.35 -18.35
C LEU A 408 -4.89 -18.31 -17.86
N ILE A 409 -5.83 -18.60 -18.76
CA ILE A 409 -6.95 -19.50 -18.49
C ILE A 409 -6.57 -20.87 -19.06
N GLN A 410 -6.66 -21.91 -18.23
CA GLN A 410 -6.43 -23.27 -18.71
C GLN A 410 -7.67 -23.78 -19.45
N GLU A 411 -7.53 -24.02 -20.75
CA GLU A 411 -8.55 -24.69 -21.56
C GLU A 411 -8.26 -26.22 -21.61
N ASP A 412 -8.66 -26.90 -22.68
CA ASP A 412 -8.51 -28.35 -22.81
C ASP A 412 -7.07 -28.82 -23.11
N ALA A 413 -6.15 -27.90 -23.40
CA ALA A 413 -4.76 -28.23 -23.74
C ALA A 413 -3.93 -28.62 -22.50
N PRO A 414 -2.89 -29.45 -22.67
CA PRO A 414 -1.92 -29.73 -21.61
C PRO A 414 -1.30 -28.45 -21.02
N LEU A 415 -0.95 -28.50 -19.74
CA LEU A 415 -0.43 -27.33 -19.00
C LEU A 415 0.82 -26.71 -19.66
N GLY A 416 1.83 -27.52 -20.00
CA GLY A 416 3.08 -27.03 -20.61
C GLY A 416 2.82 -26.28 -21.91
N GLU A 417 2.10 -26.92 -22.85
CA GLU A 417 1.73 -26.33 -24.13
C GLU A 417 0.87 -25.06 -23.98
N SER A 418 -0.02 -25.02 -22.99
CA SER A 418 -0.81 -23.82 -22.67
C SER A 418 0.08 -22.65 -22.22
N VAL A 419 1.10 -22.94 -21.40
CA VAL A 419 2.07 -21.96 -20.92
C VAL A 419 2.98 -21.49 -22.06
N GLU A 420 3.53 -22.39 -22.87
CA GLU A 420 4.40 -22.06 -24.03
C GLU A 420 3.70 -21.10 -24.99
N ARG A 421 2.48 -21.46 -25.43
CA ARG A 421 1.67 -20.62 -26.32
C ARG A 421 1.34 -19.27 -25.70
N ALA A 422 1.07 -19.23 -24.39
CA ALA A 422 0.79 -18.00 -23.68
C ALA A 422 2.03 -17.11 -23.57
N LEU A 423 3.21 -17.67 -23.28
CA LEU A 423 4.46 -16.90 -23.18
C LEU A 423 4.86 -16.31 -24.55
N ALA A 424 4.73 -17.07 -25.64
CA ALA A 424 4.96 -16.55 -26.98
C ALA A 424 4.00 -15.38 -27.30
N ARG A 425 2.70 -15.54 -26.98
CA ARG A 425 1.68 -14.53 -27.26
C ARG A 425 1.78 -13.27 -26.38
N LEU A 426 2.04 -13.45 -25.09
CA LEU A 426 1.95 -12.39 -24.07
C LEU A 426 3.28 -11.68 -23.87
N ALA A 427 4.39 -12.41 -23.98
CA ALA A 427 5.72 -11.95 -23.62
C ALA A 427 6.75 -12.08 -24.77
N GLY A 428 6.34 -12.60 -25.94
CA GLY A 428 7.25 -12.81 -27.07
C GLY A 428 8.38 -13.80 -26.76
N ILE A 429 8.16 -14.70 -25.81
CA ILE A 429 9.14 -15.71 -25.40
C ILE A 429 8.88 -16.96 -26.22
N GLU A 430 9.81 -17.26 -27.12
CA GLU A 430 9.75 -18.46 -27.95
C GLU A 430 10.09 -19.72 -27.14
N GLU A 431 9.61 -20.87 -27.58
CA GLU A 431 9.89 -22.18 -26.94
C GLU A 431 11.39 -22.41 -26.71
N SER A 432 12.23 -21.99 -27.67
CA SER A 432 13.69 -22.10 -27.58
C SER A 432 14.35 -21.30 -26.46
N GLN A 433 13.63 -20.32 -25.89
CA GLN A 433 14.11 -19.49 -24.78
C GLN A 433 13.73 -20.07 -23.42
N ILE A 434 12.87 -21.08 -23.37
CA ILE A 434 12.41 -21.73 -22.14
C ILE A 434 13.45 -22.78 -21.73
N VAL A 435 14.04 -22.60 -20.56
CA VAL A 435 15.08 -23.47 -20.01
C VAL A 435 14.43 -24.62 -19.22
N SER A 436 13.48 -24.28 -18.35
CA SER A 436 12.79 -25.26 -17.50
C SER A 436 11.39 -24.77 -17.12
N MET A 437 10.50 -25.72 -16.82
CA MET A 437 9.17 -25.46 -16.26
C MET A 437 8.96 -26.32 -15.02
N GLU A 438 8.65 -25.68 -13.91
CA GLU A 438 8.37 -26.33 -12.64
C GLU A 438 6.99 -25.95 -12.12
N ARG A 439 6.28 -26.92 -11.55
CA ARG A 439 5.00 -26.63 -10.89
C ARG A 439 5.25 -25.81 -9.63
N GLY A 440 4.53 -24.71 -9.51
CA GLY A 440 4.52 -23.87 -8.32
C GLY A 440 3.58 -24.40 -7.25
N GLY A 441 2.86 -23.49 -6.60
CA GLY A 441 1.82 -23.78 -5.61
C GLY A 441 0.42 -23.88 -6.20
N VAL A 442 -0.48 -24.50 -5.43
CA VAL A 442 -1.93 -24.47 -5.66
C VAL A 442 -2.56 -23.75 -4.47
N TYR A 443 -3.42 -22.77 -4.73
CA TYR A 443 -4.08 -22.02 -3.67
C TYR A 443 -5.40 -21.40 -4.14
N TYR A 444 -6.22 -21.00 -3.16
CA TYR A 444 -7.50 -20.34 -3.33
C TYR A 444 -7.36 -18.89 -2.89
N PRO A 445 -7.41 -17.90 -3.79
CA PRO A 445 -7.11 -16.51 -3.41
C PRO A 445 -8.06 -15.91 -2.36
N SER A 446 -9.35 -16.29 -2.40
CA SER A 446 -10.39 -15.87 -1.43
C SER A 446 -11.50 -16.94 -1.33
N PRO A 447 -11.24 -18.07 -0.65
CA PRO A 447 -12.12 -19.25 -0.65
C PRO A 447 -13.44 -19.05 0.11
N GLY A 448 -13.57 -17.94 0.86
CA GLY A 448 -14.79 -17.61 1.62
C GLY A 448 -15.97 -17.15 0.77
N GLY A 449 -15.77 -16.88 -0.52
CA GLY A 449 -16.85 -16.47 -1.42
C GLY A 449 -16.58 -16.73 -2.90
N ILE A 450 -15.34 -17.04 -3.27
CA ILE A 450 -14.94 -17.29 -4.66
C ILE A 450 -14.48 -18.75 -4.81
N ARG A 451 -15.07 -19.47 -5.77
CA ARG A 451 -14.57 -20.76 -6.25
C ARG A 451 -13.55 -20.52 -7.36
N GLU A 452 -12.34 -20.22 -6.94
CA GLU A 452 -11.17 -20.00 -7.80
C GLU A 452 -10.01 -20.82 -7.26
N GLU A 453 -9.48 -21.71 -8.10
CA GLU A 453 -8.20 -22.38 -7.87
C GLU A 453 -7.17 -21.75 -8.81
N VAL A 454 -6.08 -21.28 -8.21
CA VAL A 454 -4.91 -20.79 -8.93
C VAL A 454 -3.82 -21.84 -8.84
N ARG A 455 -3.21 -22.11 -9.99
CA ARG A 455 -2.02 -22.97 -10.10
C ARG A 455 -0.88 -22.13 -10.66
N SER A 456 0.22 -22.03 -9.93
CA SER A 456 1.41 -21.34 -10.45
C SER A 456 2.34 -22.29 -11.19
N VAL A 457 3.08 -21.74 -12.14
CA VAL A 457 4.17 -22.42 -12.85
C VAL A 457 5.37 -21.48 -12.84
N PHE A 458 6.52 -21.96 -12.39
CA PHE A 458 7.79 -21.24 -12.47
C PHE A 458 8.49 -21.63 -13.77
N ILE A 459 8.84 -20.65 -14.59
CA ILE A 459 9.46 -20.88 -15.90
C ILE A 459 10.82 -20.21 -15.91
N GLU A 460 11.90 -20.99 -15.90
CA GLU A 460 13.22 -20.42 -16.13
C GLU A 460 13.36 -20.11 -17.63
N ILE A 461 13.78 -18.89 -17.96
CA ILE A 461 13.94 -18.43 -19.34
C ILE A 461 15.33 -17.86 -19.58
N SER A 462 15.72 -17.76 -20.85
CA SER A 462 16.84 -16.92 -21.27
C SER A 462 16.52 -15.43 -20.98
N PRO A 463 17.50 -14.60 -20.60
CA PRO A 463 17.26 -13.20 -20.23
C PRO A 463 16.51 -12.40 -21.29
N VAL A 464 15.41 -11.76 -20.89
CA VAL A 464 14.59 -10.85 -21.70
C VAL A 464 14.18 -9.67 -20.83
N VAL A 465 14.38 -8.43 -21.31
CA VAL A 465 14.21 -7.23 -20.47
C VAL A 465 12.78 -6.65 -20.57
N VAL A 466 12.27 -6.42 -21.78
CA VAL A 466 10.93 -5.84 -22.00
C VAL A 466 10.28 -6.39 -23.28
N HIS A 467 8.99 -6.72 -23.20
CA HIS A 467 8.15 -7.03 -24.35
C HIS A 467 6.82 -6.25 -24.27
N ARG A 468 6.40 -5.65 -25.39
CA ARG A 468 5.05 -5.08 -25.54
C ARG A 468 4.21 -6.01 -26.41
N PRO A 469 3.03 -6.46 -25.94
CA PRO A 469 2.12 -7.25 -26.76
C PRO A 469 1.72 -6.48 -28.02
N HIS A 470 1.79 -7.12 -29.19
CA HIS A 470 1.42 -6.50 -30.48
C HIS A 470 -0.09 -6.25 -30.65
N ALA A 471 -0.94 -6.92 -29.86
CA ALA A 471 -2.40 -6.79 -29.93
C ALA A 471 -3.01 -6.68 -28.54
N SER A 472 -4.02 -5.82 -28.38
CA SER A 472 -4.75 -5.70 -27.12
C SER A 472 -5.65 -6.93 -26.89
N ILE A 473 -5.42 -7.63 -25.80
CA ILE A 473 -6.22 -8.76 -25.30
C ILE A 473 -7.14 -8.38 -24.14
N SER A 474 -6.92 -7.22 -23.51
CA SER A 474 -7.74 -6.73 -22.40
C SER A 474 -9.12 -6.27 -22.87
N GLY A 475 -9.23 -5.84 -24.13
CA GLY A 475 -10.39 -5.13 -24.66
C GLY A 475 -10.40 -3.62 -24.35
N PHE A 476 -9.27 -3.10 -23.86
CA PHE A 476 -9.01 -1.67 -23.63
C PHE A 476 -7.83 -1.19 -24.50
N SER A 477 -7.42 0.07 -24.36
CA SER A 477 -6.34 0.70 -25.15
C SER A 477 -5.00 -0.02 -25.02
N THR A 478 -4.76 -0.68 -23.88
CA THR A 478 -3.52 -1.42 -23.61
C THR A 478 -3.78 -2.77 -22.97
N SER A 479 -2.84 -3.69 -23.15
CA SER A 479 -2.75 -4.94 -22.37
C SER A 479 -1.51 -4.96 -21.47
N GLY A 480 -1.03 -3.77 -21.10
CA GLY A 480 0.14 -3.60 -20.27
C GLY A 480 1.45 -3.87 -21.00
N ILE A 481 2.54 -3.87 -20.23
CA ILE A 481 3.90 -4.16 -20.69
C ILE A 481 4.41 -5.34 -19.89
N VAL A 482 4.97 -6.35 -20.56
CA VAL A 482 5.70 -7.41 -19.88
C VAL A 482 7.13 -6.94 -19.67
N ARG A 483 7.58 -6.93 -18.42
CA ARG A 483 8.90 -6.42 -18.05
C ARG A 483 9.51 -7.29 -16.96
N ALA A 484 10.82 -7.47 -17.05
CA ALA A 484 11.61 -8.05 -15.99
C ALA A 484 11.73 -7.05 -14.83
N ILE A 485 11.35 -7.50 -13.62
CA ILE A 485 11.41 -6.72 -12.38
C ILE A 485 12.17 -7.56 -11.36
N ASP A 486 13.07 -6.92 -10.61
CA ASP A 486 13.76 -7.60 -9.52
C ASP A 486 12.74 -8.17 -8.50
N ALA A 487 12.95 -9.43 -8.10
CA ALA A 487 12.06 -10.14 -7.21
C ALA A 487 11.96 -9.48 -5.83
N ARG A 488 13.09 -8.99 -5.28
CA ARG A 488 13.09 -8.32 -3.97
C ARG A 488 12.37 -6.97 -4.06
N GLN A 489 12.47 -6.30 -5.21
CA GLN A 489 11.72 -5.08 -5.50
C GLN A 489 10.21 -5.31 -5.53
N LEU A 490 9.74 -6.42 -6.12
CA LEU A 490 8.32 -6.79 -6.07
C LEU A 490 7.84 -6.98 -4.63
N LEU A 491 8.63 -7.64 -3.79
CA LEU A 491 8.31 -7.83 -2.37
C LEU A 491 8.27 -6.49 -1.62
N ARG A 492 9.29 -5.63 -1.79
CA ARG A 492 9.30 -4.28 -1.21
C ARG A 492 8.06 -3.48 -1.61
N ALA A 493 7.67 -3.54 -2.89
CA ALA A 493 6.46 -2.89 -3.37
C ALA A 493 5.20 -3.39 -2.66
N ALA A 494 5.07 -4.70 -2.44
CA ALA A 494 3.93 -5.26 -1.70
C ALA A 494 3.89 -4.80 -0.24
N GLN A 495 5.05 -4.75 0.42
CA GLN A 495 5.19 -4.32 1.82
C GLN A 495 4.74 -2.88 2.05
N VAL A 496 4.71 -2.05 1.02
CA VAL A 496 4.32 -0.62 1.12
C VAL A 496 3.05 -0.30 0.34
N GLY A 497 2.37 -1.31 -0.21
CA GLY A 497 1.10 -1.14 -0.93
C GLY A 497 1.22 -0.74 -2.40
N GLY A 498 2.43 -0.78 -2.96
CA GLY A 498 2.71 -0.55 -4.38
C GLY A 498 2.53 -1.77 -5.29
N LEU A 499 2.36 -2.96 -4.73
CA LEU A 499 1.98 -4.16 -5.47
C LEU A 499 0.60 -4.67 -4.99
N PRO A 500 -0.50 -4.29 -5.65
CA PRO A 500 -1.84 -4.63 -5.19
C PRO A 500 -2.25 -6.10 -5.41
N ASP A 501 -1.66 -6.82 -6.37
CA ASP A 501 -2.01 -8.23 -6.63
C ASP A 501 -1.27 -9.17 -5.68
N ALA A 502 -2.02 -9.86 -4.81
CA ALA A 502 -1.48 -10.76 -3.80
C ALA A 502 -0.84 -12.04 -4.39
N ARG A 503 -1.23 -12.41 -5.61
CA ARG A 503 -0.80 -13.66 -6.24
C ARG A 503 0.63 -13.52 -6.75
N LEU A 504 0.99 -12.37 -7.33
CA LEU A 504 2.37 -12.10 -7.71
C LEU A 504 3.30 -12.11 -6.49
N GLU A 505 2.94 -11.39 -5.42
CA GLU A 505 3.72 -11.37 -4.18
C GLU A 505 3.94 -12.78 -3.62
N SER A 506 2.86 -13.55 -3.46
CA SER A 506 2.92 -14.90 -2.89
C SER A 506 3.82 -15.83 -3.71
N ASN A 507 3.73 -15.75 -5.04
CA ASN A 507 4.55 -16.58 -5.93
C ASN A 507 6.03 -16.15 -5.93
N VAL A 508 6.33 -14.86 -5.77
CA VAL A 508 7.72 -14.37 -5.64
C VAL A 508 8.34 -14.85 -4.33
N HIS A 509 7.60 -14.80 -3.22
CA HIS A 509 8.06 -15.36 -1.94
C HIS A 509 8.39 -16.86 -2.06
N THR A 510 7.51 -17.63 -2.69
CA THR A 510 7.72 -19.05 -2.95
C THR A 510 8.95 -19.28 -3.84
N LEU A 511 9.07 -18.56 -4.95
CA LEU A 511 10.18 -18.69 -5.89
C LEU A 511 11.53 -18.48 -5.18
N LEU A 512 11.68 -17.37 -4.44
CA LEU A 512 12.92 -17.07 -3.72
C LEU A 512 13.23 -18.13 -2.65
N THR A 513 12.21 -18.61 -1.93
CA THR A 513 12.38 -19.70 -0.95
C THR A 513 12.90 -20.97 -1.59
N ARG A 514 12.33 -21.39 -2.73
CA ARG A 514 12.74 -22.60 -3.45
C ARG A 514 14.14 -22.48 -4.05
N LEU A 515 14.51 -21.29 -4.52
CA LEU A 515 15.84 -21.01 -5.04
C LEU A 515 16.90 -20.81 -3.94
N GLY A 516 16.50 -20.76 -2.66
CA GLY A 516 17.40 -20.48 -1.54
C GLY A 516 17.99 -19.06 -1.58
N ILE A 517 17.28 -18.10 -2.21
CA ILE A 517 17.72 -16.72 -2.36
C ILE A 517 17.09 -15.86 -1.25
N PRO A 518 17.86 -14.96 -0.61
CA PRO A 518 17.31 -14.03 0.38
C PRO A 518 16.21 -13.14 -0.19
N HIS A 519 15.13 -12.97 0.58
CA HIS A 519 13.99 -12.13 0.24
C HIS A 519 14.26 -10.63 0.31
N GLY A 520 15.44 -10.22 0.79
CA GLY A 520 15.81 -8.84 1.07
C GLY A 520 15.27 -8.36 2.43
N ASP A 521 15.53 -7.11 2.77
CA ASP A 521 15.08 -6.53 4.04
C ASP A 521 13.56 -6.25 4.03
N TRP A 522 12.93 -6.39 5.20
CA TRP A 522 11.58 -5.90 5.41
C TRP A 522 11.57 -4.38 5.59
N ILE A 523 10.73 -3.68 4.82
CA ILE A 523 10.62 -2.22 4.82
C ILE A 523 9.26 -1.70 5.30
N GLY A 524 8.37 -2.60 5.72
CA GLY A 524 7.09 -2.27 6.37
C GLY A 524 7.25 -1.89 7.85
N GLU A 525 6.16 -1.91 8.60
CA GLU A 525 6.21 -1.65 10.05
C GLU A 525 7.04 -2.74 10.77
N ALA A 526 7.95 -2.31 11.65
CA ALA A 526 8.80 -3.24 12.40
C ALA A 526 7.98 -3.93 13.51
N ILE A 527 8.07 -5.26 13.56
CA ILE A 527 7.37 -6.10 14.54
C ILE A 527 8.32 -6.47 15.66
N ALA A 528 7.89 -6.23 16.90
CA ALA A 528 8.65 -6.57 18.09
C ALA A 528 7.76 -7.36 19.06
N LEU A 529 7.87 -8.69 19.00
CA LEU A 529 7.16 -9.59 19.91
C LEU A 529 7.83 -9.62 21.28
N HIS A 530 7.05 -9.81 22.34
CA HIS A 530 7.53 -10.09 23.69
C HIS A 530 7.75 -11.61 23.84
N SER A 531 8.52 -12.03 24.85
CA SER A 531 8.61 -13.46 25.16
C SER A 531 7.43 -13.85 26.04
N ALA A 532 6.71 -14.90 25.64
CA ALA A 532 5.59 -15.51 26.34
C ALA A 532 5.87 -17.01 26.60
N PRO A 533 5.07 -17.68 27.45
CA PRO A 533 5.10 -19.14 27.56
C PRO A 533 4.83 -19.81 26.21
N ARG A 534 5.54 -20.91 25.93
CA ARG A 534 5.35 -21.68 24.70
C ARG A 534 3.90 -22.18 24.59
N PRO A 535 3.18 -21.90 23.49
CA PRO A 535 1.84 -22.44 23.29
C PRO A 535 1.89 -23.95 23.04
N GLU A 536 0.74 -24.61 23.10
CA GLU A 536 0.61 -26.01 22.69
C GLU A 536 0.75 -26.13 21.16
N VAL A 537 1.93 -26.54 20.70
CA VAL A 537 2.28 -26.56 19.27
C VAL A 537 1.75 -27.84 18.62
N THR A 538 0.97 -27.68 17.54
CA THR A 538 0.61 -28.75 16.63
C THR A 538 1.70 -28.92 15.58
N SER A 539 2.19 -30.14 15.36
CA SER A 539 3.22 -30.39 14.34
C SER A 539 2.65 -30.30 12.92
N ILE A 540 3.49 -29.91 11.96
CA ILE A 540 3.14 -29.92 10.53
C ILE A 540 2.67 -31.32 10.08
N ASP A 541 3.31 -32.39 10.57
CA ASP A 541 2.92 -33.76 10.26
C ASP A 541 1.50 -34.09 10.76
N THR A 542 1.17 -33.68 11.98
CA THR A 542 -0.19 -33.81 12.53
C THR A 542 -1.21 -33.08 11.66
N LEU A 543 -0.89 -31.87 11.21
CA LEU A 543 -1.78 -31.07 10.37
C LEU A 543 -2.00 -31.68 8.97
N ARG A 544 -0.98 -32.34 8.40
CA ARG A 544 -1.09 -33.07 7.11
C ARG A 544 -2.02 -34.27 7.21
N HIS A 545 -2.04 -34.93 8.37
CA HIS A 545 -2.80 -36.16 8.59
C HIS A 545 -4.16 -35.93 9.25
N ARG A 546 -4.65 -34.67 9.30
CA ARG A 546 -6.00 -34.38 9.79
C ARG A 546 -7.04 -35.15 8.97
N PRO A 547 -8.09 -35.69 9.61
CA PRO A 547 -9.11 -36.45 8.91
C PRO A 547 -9.84 -35.56 7.90
N PRO A 548 -10.08 -36.04 6.65
CA PRO A 548 -10.83 -35.26 5.67
C PRO A 548 -12.29 -35.09 6.13
N ARG A 549 -12.85 -33.90 5.88
CA ARG A 549 -14.25 -33.56 6.17
C ARG A 549 -14.98 -33.26 4.86
N ARG A 550 -16.28 -33.54 4.80
CA ARG A 550 -17.12 -33.19 3.65
C ARG A 550 -18.44 -32.63 4.13
N LEU A 551 -18.41 -31.40 4.61
CA LEU A 551 -19.53 -30.79 5.33
C LEU A 551 -20.48 -29.98 4.45
N PHE A 552 -20.33 -29.93 3.13
CA PHE A 552 -21.22 -29.11 2.28
C PHE A 552 -22.01 -29.92 1.26
N SER A 553 -23.30 -29.57 1.14
CA SER A 553 -24.19 -30.04 0.07
C SER A 553 -24.74 -28.83 -0.70
N ARG A 554 -25.07 -29.03 -1.99
CA ARG A 554 -25.70 -27.99 -2.79
C ARG A 554 -27.04 -27.58 -2.19
N ALA A 555 -27.27 -26.28 -2.07
CA ALA A 555 -28.52 -25.70 -1.62
C ALA A 555 -29.24 -25.01 -2.79
N PRO A 556 -30.59 -24.96 -2.80
CA PRO A 556 -31.32 -24.19 -3.78
C PRO A 556 -31.11 -22.68 -3.55
N ALA A 557 -31.25 -21.87 -4.61
CA ALA A 557 -31.12 -20.41 -4.51
C ALA A 557 -32.08 -19.75 -3.51
N SER A 558 -33.24 -20.38 -3.24
CA SER A 558 -34.18 -19.93 -2.22
C SER A 558 -33.63 -20.00 -0.78
N ALA A 559 -32.59 -20.80 -0.53
CA ALA A 559 -31.93 -20.92 0.77
C ALA A 559 -30.75 -19.95 0.94
N SER A 560 -30.37 -19.20 -0.11
CA SER A 560 -29.28 -18.23 -0.06
C SER A 560 -29.56 -17.12 0.95
N THR A 561 -28.53 -16.73 1.69
CA THR A 561 -28.53 -15.53 2.54
C THR A 561 -28.38 -14.25 1.74
N ARG A 562 -28.18 -14.35 0.42
CA ARG A 562 -27.90 -13.26 -0.53
C ARG A 562 -26.71 -12.42 -0.06
N PHE A 563 -25.70 -13.10 0.48
CA PHE A 563 -24.46 -12.49 0.94
C PHE A 563 -23.69 -11.88 -0.24
N LEU A 564 -23.61 -12.60 -1.37
CA LEU A 564 -22.92 -12.14 -2.58
C LEU A 564 -23.91 -11.72 -3.66
N ALA A 565 -23.45 -10.83 -4.54
CA ALA A 565 -24.08 -10.55 -5.82
C ALA A 565 -23.07 -10.61 -6.95
N ILE A 566 -23.52 -11.11 -8.09
CA ILE A 566 -22.88 -10.85 -9.39
C ILE A 566 -23.56 -9.60 -9.94
N GLU A 567 -22.78 -8.57 -10.20
CA GLU A 567 -23.20 -7.34 -10.87
C GLU A 567 -22.43 -7.23 -12.18
N CYS A 568 -22.97 -6.46 -13.13
CA CYS A 568 -22.29 -6.11 -14.35
C CYS A 568 -22.27 -4.59 -14.47
N SER A 569 -21.11 -4.01 -14.75
CA SER A 569 -20.92 -2.58 -14.91
C SER A 569 -20.21 -2.27 -16.22
N GLN A 570 -20.55 -1.12 -16.81
CA GLN A 570 -19.92 -0.59 -18.02
C GLN A 570 -18.72 0.26 -17.62
N PHE A 571 -17.49 -0.14 -17.98
CA PHE A 571 -16.29 0.64 -17.66
C PHE A 571 -15.81 1.42 -18.87
N ARG A 572 -15.48 2.69 -18.67
CA ARG A 572 -14.92 3.59 -19.68
C ARG A 572 -13.47 3.90 -19.37
N GLU A 573 -12.61 3.70 -20.35
CA GLU A 573 -11.22 4.13 -20.30
C GLU A 573 -11.10 5.54 -20.86
N LEU A 574 -10.48 6.43 -20.10
CA LEU A 574 -10.37 7.84 -20.44
C LEU A 574 -8.91 8.21 -20.74
N ASP A 575 -8.69 9.03 -21.76
CA ASP A 575 -7.38 9.61 -22.07
C ASP A 575 -7.09 10.87 -21.22
N VAL A 576 -5.93 11.49 -21.46
CA VAL A 576 -5.48 12.72 -20.79
C VAL A 576 -6.44 13.91 -20.94
N SER A 577 -7.23 13.96 -22.03
CA SER A 577 -8.25 15.01 -22.26
C SER A 577 -9.58 14.72 -21.56
N GLY A 578 -9.73 13.50 -21.01
CA GLY A 578 -10.98 13.00 -20.45
C GLY A 578 -11.92 12.39 -21.49
N ALA A 579 -11.46 12.19 -22.73
CA ALA A 579 -12.25 11.51 -23.76
C ALA A 579 -12.23 10.00 -23.56
N THR A 580 -13.39 9.35 -23.77
CA THR A 580 -13.48 7.89 -23.75
C THR A 580 -12.79 7.31 -24.99
N ILE A 581 -11.78 6.46 -24.77
CA ILE A 581 -11.02 5.80 -25.84
C ILE A 581 -11.33 4.30 -25.96
N ALA A 582 -11.86 3.70 -24.90
CA ALA A 582 -12.36 2.32 -24.91
C ALA A 582 -13.48 2.18 -23.88
N GLU A 583 -14.39 1.23 -24.11
CA GLU A 583 -15.52 0.98 -23.23
C GLU A 583 -15.84 -0.52 -23.24
N LYS A 584 -15.97 -1.13 -22.04
CA LYS A 584 -16.20 -2.57 -21.89
C LYS A 584 -17.02 -2.89 -20.64
N ALA A 585 -18.03 -3.74 -20.80
CA ALA A 585 -18.78 -4.28 -19.67
C ALA A 585 -17.99 -5.40 -18.99
N LEU A 586 -18.00 -5.44 -17.66
CA LEU A 586 -17.38 -6.51 -16.88
C LEU A 586 -18.32 -6.95 -15.75
N GLU A 587 -18.33 -8.25 -15.49
CA GLU A 587 -18.98 -8.80 -14.30
C GLU A 587 -18.06 -8.75 -13.09
N LEU A 588 -18.63 -8.42 -11.93
CA LEU A 588 -17.92 -8.30 -10.66
C LEU A 588 -18.72 -8.91 -9.51
N VAL A 589 -18.01 -9.34 -8.47
CA VAL A 589 -18.57 -9.94 -7.26
C VAL A 589 -18.48 -8.97 -6.11
N VAL A 590 -19.63 -8.65 -5.52
CA VAL A 590 -19.74 -7.70 -4.42
C VAL A 590 -20.52 -8.29 -3.24
N PRO A 591 -20.13 -8.00 -1.99
CA PRO A 591 -20.93 -8.35 -0.83
C PRO A 591 -22.14 -7.42 -0.68
N ARG A 592 -23.30 -7.98 -0.33
CA ARG A 592 -24.55 -7.23 -0.08
C ARG A 592 -24.74 -6.86 1.38
N THR A 593 -24.42 -7.74 2.32
CA THR A 593 -24.68 -7.47 3.75
C THR A 593 -23.52 -6.80 4.47
N LEU A 594 -22.27 -7.07 4.06
CA LEU A 594 -21.05 -6.48 4.61
C LEU A 594 -20.35 -5.56 3.60
N GLY A 595 -19.28 -4.89 4.03
CA GLY A 595 -18.46 -4.04 3.17
C GLY A 595 -17.51 -4.83 2.27
N ALA A 596 -16.84 -4.15 1.34
CA ALA A 596 -15.80 -4.74 0.48
C ALA A 596 -14.39 -4.66 1.07
N ASN A 597 -14.28 -4.32 2.35
CA ASN A 597 -13.03 -4.34 3.08
C ASN A 597 -12.99 -5.61 3.93
N SER A 598 -11.85 -6.27 3.97
CA SER A 598 -11.60 -7.44 4.81
C SER A 598 -10.35 -7.21 5.65
N VAL A 599 -10.24 -7.85 6.80
CA VAL A 599 -9.01 -7.90 7.59
C VAL A 599 -8.52 -9.34 7.63
N ALA A 600 -7.22 -9.55 7.45
CA ALA A 600 -6.57 -10.86 7.59
C ALA A 600 -5.45 -10.75 8.62
N THR A 601 -5.34 -11.73 9.53
CA THR A 601 -4.44 -11.59 10.68
C THR A 601 -3.42 -12.72 10.77
N ALA A 602 -2.18 -12.36 11.09
CA ALA A 602 -1.19 -13.27 11.65
C ALA A 602 -1.26 -13.11 13.18
N LEU A 603 -1.91 -14.08 13.86
CA LEU A 603 -1.90 -14.15 15.31
C LEU A 603 -0.60 -14.81 15.77
N LEU A 604 0.23 -14.07 16.49
CA LEU A 604 1.62 -14.43 16.78
C LEU A 604 1.86 -14.58 18.28
N SER A 605 2.74 -15.51 18.62
CA SER A 605 3.32 -15.69 19.95
C SER A 605 4.79 -16.04 19.81
N ARG A 606 5.64 -15.62 20.75
CA ARG A 606 7.07 -15.93 20.75
C ARG A 606 7.47 -16.56 22.08
N SER A 607 8.24 -17.65 22.04
CA SER A 607 8.85 -18.26 23.22
C SER A 607 10.33 -18.53 22.96
N GLY A 608 11.20 -17.72 23.58
CA GLY A 608 12.63 -17.73 23.23
C GLY A 608 12.84 -17.20 21.80
N ASP A 609 13.57 -17.95 20.99
CA ASP A 609 13.84 -17.62 19.58
C ASP A 609 12.76 -18.15 18.61
N ASP A 610 11.87 -19.02 19.11
CA ASP A 610 10.81 -19.62 18.31
C ASP A 610 9.62 -18.67 18.21
N VAL A 611 9.09 -18.52 16.99
CA VAL A 611 7.86 -17.76 16.72
C VAL A 611 6.78 -18.71 16.23
N PHE A 612 5.61 -18.60 16.83
CA PHE A 612 4.44 -19.39 16.52
C PHE A 612 3.36 -18.52 15.88
N ILE A 613 2.64 -19.10 14.92
CA ILE A 613 1.43 -18.52 14.33
C ILE A 613 0.24 -19.42 14.63
N ALA A 614 -0.91 -18.83 14.97
CA ALA A 614 -2.16 -19.57 15.12
C ALA A 614 -2.87 -19.69 13.77
N LEU A 615 -3.24 -20.91 13.41
CA LEU A 615 -4.03 -21.25 12.22
C LEU A 615 -5.43 -21.67 12.64
N ASP A 616 -6.45 -21.24 11.93
CA ASP A 616 -7.82 -21.68 12.16
C ASP A 616 -8.15 -22.87 11.25
N ASP A 617 -8.66 -23.95 11.84
CA ASP A 617 -9.16 -25.11 11.11
C ASP A 617 -10.65 -24.93 10.76
N ASP A 618 -10.90 -24.41 9.56
CA ASP A 618 -12.25 -24.10 9.08
C ASP A 618 -12.71 -25.10 8.00
N ASP A 619 -14.00 -25.04 7.66
CA ASP A 619 -14.62 -25.79 6.58
C ASP A 619 -15.18 -24.84 5.53
N LEU A 620 -14.64 -24.87 4.30
CA LEU A 620 -15.10 -24.02 3.20
C LEU A 620 -15.61 -24.84 2.00
N PRO A 621 -16.73 -24.42 1.36
CA PRO A 621 -17.27 -25.12 0.19
C PRO A 621 -16.36 -24.98 -1.04
N ALA A 622 -15.57 -23.91 -1.14
CA ALA A 622 -14.60 -23.73 -2.21
C ALA A 622 -13.53 -24.83 -2.20
N ALA A 623 -12.92 -25.08 -1.03
CA ALA A 623 -11.95 -26.17 -0.86
C ALA A 623 -12.59 -27.52 -1.25
N GLN A 624 -13.77 -27.81 -0.69
CA GLN A 624 -14.50 -29.05 -0.98
C GLN A 624 -14.77 -29.25 -2.47
N ALA A 625 -15.05 -28.17 -3.21
CA ALA A 625 -15.31 -28.25 -4.64
C ALA A 625 -14.09 -28.68 -5.46
N PHE A 626 -12.88 -28.33 -5.02
CA PHE A 626 -11.64 -28.64 -5.76
C PHE A 626 -11.00 -29.95 -5.33
N ASN A 627 -10.95 -30.24 -4.03
CA ASN A 627 -10.21 -31.39 -3.49
C ASN A 627 -11.12 -32.47 -2.85
N GLY A 628 -12.44 -32.26 -2.82
CA GLY A 628 -13.40 -33.17 -2.18
C GLY A 628 -13.46 -33.08 -0.65
N ASN A 629 -12.65 -32.21 -0.03
CA ASN A 629 -12.47 -32.01 1.39
C ASN A 629 -12.77 -30.55 1.79
N SER A 630 -13.72 -30.34 2.70
CA SER A 630 -14.04 -28.98 3.17
C SER A 630 -12.99 -28.41 4.11
N ALA A 631 -12.23 -29.25 4.81
CA ALA A 631 -11.26 -28.82 5.82
C ALA A 631 -10.12 -28.01 5.19
N LEU A 632 -9.88 -26.81 5.72
CA LEU A 632 -8.89 -25.86 5.23
C LEU A 632 -8.23 -25.15 6.41
N LEU A 633 -6.91 -25.05 6.40
CA LEU A 633 -6.20 -24.16 7.33
C LEU A 633 -6.25 -22.75 6.76
N VAL A 634 -6.79 -21.82 7.54
CA VAL A 634 -6.93 -20.41 7.16
C VAL A 634 -6.25 -19.51 8.18
N ALA A 635 -5.93 -18.29 7.75
CA ALA A 635 -5.66 -17.23 8.70
C ALA A 635 -7.00 -16.72 9.26
N PRO A 636 -7.08 -16.37 10.56
CA PRO A 636 -8.22 -15.65 11.08
C PRO A 636 -8.44 -14.36 10.28
N ALA A 637 -9.55 -14.32 9.56
CA ALA A 637 -9.85 -13.28 8.59
C ALA A 637 -11.36 -13.03 8.50
N TRP A 638 -11.74 -11.77 8.30
CA TRP A 638 -13.14 -11.37 8.30
C TRP A 638 -13.43 -10.28 7.27
N ARG A 639 -14.62 -10.37 6.68
CA ARG A 639 -15.24 -9.26 5.95
C ARG A 639 -15.73 -8.23 6.97
N LEU A 640 -15.36 -6.97 6.79
CA LEU A 640 -15.71 -5.90 7.72
C LEU A 640 -17.17 -5.42 7.54
N PRO A 641 -17.88 -5.09 8.63
CA PRO A 641 -19.14 -4.36 8.57
C PRO A 641 -19.04 -3.03 7.82
N ARG A 642 -20.14 -2.55 7.25
CA ARG A 642 -20.17 -1.30 6.44
C ARG A 642 -19.94 -0.04 7.28
N ASP A 643 -20.25 -0.10 8.56
CA ASP A 643 -20.06 0.97 9.55
C ASP A 643 -18.63 1.02 10.12
N VAL A 644 -17.78 0.02 9.82
CA VAL A 644 -16.34 0.10 10.06
C VAL A 644 -15.69 0.89 8.92
N MET A 645 -15.55 2.20 9.13
CA MET A 645 -15.17 3.16 8.09
C MET A 645 -13.76 3.76 8.26
N SER A 646 -13.00 3.36 9.27
CA SER A 646 -11.67 3.91 9.57
C SER A 646 -10.67 2.85 10.04
N LEU A 647 -9.37 3.16 9.96
CA LEU A 647 -8.33 2.24 10.44
C LEU A 647 -8.46 2.03 11.96
N ARG A 648 -8.77 3.10 12.72
CA ARG A 648 -9.00 3.00 14.18
C ARG A 648 -10.19 2.09 14.49
N ALA A 649 -11.30 2.21 13.75
CA ALA A 649 -12.49 1.37 13.93
C ALA A 649 -12.21 -0.10 13.56
N MET A 650 -11.49 -0.34 12.47
CA MET A 650 -11.09 -1.71 12.07
C MET A 650 -10.24 -2.36 13.17
N ARG A 651 -9.20 -1.68 13.67
CA ARG A 651 -8.33 -2.24 14.70
C ARG A 651 -9.11 -2.61 15.97
N ALA A 652 -9.98 -1.73 16.45
CA ALA A 652 -10.83 -2.02 17.61
C ALA A 652 -11.75 -3.22 17.37
N TRP A 653 -12.44 -3.23 16.22
CA TRP A 653 -13.33 -4.32 15.85
C TRP A 653 -12.61 -5.67 15.75
N THR A 654 -11.40 -5.69 15.17
CA THR A 654 -10.59 -6.91 15.06
C THR A 654 -10.16 -7.45 16.43
N ILE A 655 -9.76 -6.58 17.36
CA ILE A 655 -9.41 -6.98 18.73
C ILE A 655 -10.61 -7.65 19.41
N ASP A 656 -11.80 -7.04 19.33
CA ASP A 656 -13.01 -7.59 19.91
C ASP A 656 -13.36 -8.96 19.31
N ARG A 657 -13.20 -9.13 17.98
CA ARG A 657 -13.44 -10.41 17.31
C ARG A 657 -12.51 -11.52 17.78
N ILE A 658 -11.22 -11.22 17.91
CA ILE A 658 -10.21 -12.19 18.36
C ILE A 658 -10.54 -12.67 19.77
N GLU A 659 -10.90 -11.76 20.67
CA GLU A 659 -11.29 -12.14 22.02
C GLU A 659 -12.57 -12.98 22.01
N ILE A 660 -13.60 -12.56 21.27
CA ILE A 660 -14.91 -13.23 21.22
C ILE A 660 -14.81 -14.64 20.63
N GLU A 661 -14.19 -14.77 19.45
CA GLU A 661 -14.23 -15.99 18.63
C GLU A 661 -13.12 -16.97 18.99
N TYR A 662 -11.96 -16.48 19.46
CA TYR A 662 -10.80 -17.32 19.74
C TYR A 662 -10.38 -17.38 21.21
N GLY A 663 -10.94 -16.53 22.07
CA GLY A 663 -10.56 -16.50 23.50
C GLY A 663 -9.16 -15.95 23.76
N LEU A 664 -8.62 -15.17 22.81
CA LEU A 664 -7.28 -14.61 22.85
C LEU A 664 -7.33 -13.11 23.11
N ARG A 665 -6.40 -12.59 23.93
CA ARG A 665 -6.25 -11.16 24.20
C ARG A 665 -5.14 -10.60 23.32
N ALA A 666 -5.41 -9.51 22.60
CA ALA A 666 -4.39 -8.78 21.86
C ALA A 666 -3.49 -7.97 22.80
N ILE A 667 -2.18 -8.13 22.65
CA ILE A 667 -1.14 -7.41 23.41
C ILE A 667 -0.58 -6.25 22.59
N SER A 668 -0.29 -6.50 21.32
CA SER A 668 0.26 -5.51 20.40
C SER A 668 -0.19 -5.83 18.97
N LEU A 669 -0.29 -4.80 18.14
CA LEU A 669 -0.85 -4.88 16.79
C LEU A 669 -0.03 -3.99 15.86
N TRP A 670 0.33 -4.54 14.71
CA TRP A 670 1.12 -3.88 13.67
C TRP A 670 0.47 -4.06 12.30
N GLU A 671 0.66 -3.08 11.42
CA GLU A 671 0.33 -3.24 10.01
C GLU A 671 1.32 -4.21 9.36
N LEU A 672 0.80 -5.24 8.70
CA LEU A 672 1.63 -6.26 8.07
C LEU A 672 1.79 -5.95 6.57
N GLY A 673 2.37 -4.79 6.30
CA GLY A 673 2.56 -4.22 4.96
C GLY A 673 1.29 -3.63 4.35
N GLY A 674 1.36 -3.19 3.09
CA GLY A 674 0.24 -2.53 2.41
C GLY A 674 -0.93 -3.47 2.08
N ARG A 675 -2.14 -2.91 1.96
CA ARG A 675 -3.32 -3.69 1.55
C ARG A 675 -3.13 -4.38 0.20
N TYR A 676 -3.82 -5.49 0.00
CA TYR A 676 -3.79 -6.25 -1.24
C TYR A 676 -5.20 -6.60 -1.73
N HIS A 677 -5.27 -7.02 -2.99
CA HIS A 677 -6.46 -7.54 -3.64
C HIS A 677 -6.23 -9.02 -3.96
N PRO A 678 -7.06 -9.95 -3.42
CA PRO A 678 -6.88 -11.38 -3.66
C PRO A 678 -7.17 -11.74 -5.13
N THR A 679 -8.22 -11.14 -5.70
CA THR A 679 -8.66 -11.38 -7.08
C THR A 679 -9.07 -10.06 -7.75
N PRO A 680 -8.12 -9.21 -8.17
CA PRO A 680 -8.40 -7.87 -8.70
C PRO A 680 -9.20 -7.85 -10.00
N GLY A 681 -9.28 -8.99 -10.71
CA GLY A 681 -10.10 -9.15 -11.92
C GLY A 681 -11.54 -9.59 -11.68
N LEU A 682 -11.97 -9.77 -10.43
CA LEU A 682 -13.30 -10.31 -10.09
C LEU A 682 -14.03 -9.51 -9.03
N THR A 683 -13.31 -8.98 -8.04
CA THR A 683 -13.94 -8.31 -6.89
C THR A 683 -13.18 -7.04 -6.52
N PRO A 684 -13.87 -5.97 -6.10
CA PRO A 684 -13.26 -4.80 -5.49
C PRO A 684 -12.82 -5.05 -4.03
N GLU A 685 -12.77 -6.30 -3.57
CA GLU A 685 -12.30 -6.63 -2.21
C GLU A 685 -10.90 -6.07 -1.94
N ALA A 686 -10.76 -5.31 -0.86
CA ALA A 686 -9.47 -4.87 -0.33
C ALA A 686 -9.22 -5.53 1.03
N VAL A 687 -8.07 -6.19 1.18
CA VAL A 687 -7.71 -6.90 2.41
C VAL A 687 -6.61 -6.15 3.13
N TYR A 688 -6.82 -5.87 4.42
CA TYR A 688 -5.88 -5.20 5.32
C TYR A 688 -5.18 -6.26 6.20
N PRO A 689 -3.90 -6.54 5.98
CA PRO A 689 -3.16 -7.52 6.76
C PRO A 689 -2.63 -6.93 8.06
N LEU A 690 -2.81 -7.65 9.16
CA LEU A 690 -2.34 -7.27 10.49
C LEU A 690 -1.49 -8.39 11.11
N ALA A 691 -0.44 -8.01 11.82
CA ALA A 691 0.25 -8.90 12.75
C ALA A 691 -0.19 -8.54 14.18
N ILE A 692 -0.57 -9.53 14.97
CA ILE A 692 -1.14 -9.32 16.29
C ILE A 692 -0.46 -10.27 17.27
N GLU A 693 0.25 -9.70 18.23
CA GLU A 693 0.73 -10.46 19.38
C GLU A 693 -0.45 -10.77 20.30
N VAL A 694 -0.61 -12.04 20.66
CA VAL A 694 -1.74 -12.48 21.47
C VAL A 694 -1.31 -13.39 22.61
N GLU A 695 -2.15 -13.45 23.64
CA GLU A 695 -2.04 -14.41 24.74
C GLU A 695 -3.41 -15.01 25.08
N PRO A 696 -3.47 -16.16 25.78
CA PRO A 696 -4.74 -16.71 26.25
C PRO A 696 -5.44 -15.77 27.24
N ALA A 697 -6.66 -15.33 26.90
CA ALA A 697 -7.55 -14.61 27.83
C ALA A 697 -8.44 -15.58 28.62
N ARG A 698 -8.86 -16.65 27.93
CA ARG A 698 -9.69 -17.75 28.41
C ARG A 698 -9.30 -19.02 27.65
N GLU A 699 -10.08 -20.10 27.80
CA GLU A 699 -9.89 -21.32 27.00
C GLU A 699 -9.93 -20.95 25.51
N ALA A 700 -8.84 -21.25 24.80
CA ALA A 700 -8.69 -20.93 23.39
C ALA A 700 -9.66 -21.77 22.54
N SER A 701 -10.07 -21.24 21.38
CA SER A 701 -10.91 -22.01 20.47
C SER A 701 -10.26 -23.35 20.11
N PRO A 702 -11.01 -24.47 20.13
CA PRO A 702 -10.49 -25.77 19.75
C PRO A 702 -10.16 -25.87 18.24
N SER A 703 -10.59 -24.90 17.43
CA SER A 703 -10.23 -24.83 16.01
C SER A 703 -8.81 -24.28 15.77
N LEU A 704 -8.20 -23.65 16.78
CA LEU A 704 -6.88 -23.05 16.62
C LEU A 704 -5.75 -24.06 16.79
N HIS A 705 -4.85 -24.06 15.81
CA HIS A 705 -3.60 -24.80 15.84
C HIS A 705 -2.42 -23.82 15.85
N TRP A 706 -1.63 -23.85 16.92
CA TRP A 706 -0.36 -23.14 16.97
C TRP A 706 0.71 -23.94 16.24
N VAL A 707 1.39 -23.32 15.28
CA VAL A 707 2.49 -23.94 14.53
C VAL A 707 3.73 -23.08 14.59
N ASP A 708 4.90 -23.72 14.51
CA ASP A 708 6.14 -22.99 14.27
C ASP A 708 6.09 -22.31 12.90
N LEU A 709 6.34 -21.00 12.87
CA LEU A 709 6.21 -20.19 11.65
C LEU A 709 7.26 -20.59 10.59
N ARG A 710 8.50 -20.93 10.98
CA ARG A 710 9.50 -21.41 10.01
C ARG A 710 9.10 -22.75 9.42
N ALA A 711 8.58 -23.65 10.24
CA ALA A 711 8.09 -24.95 9.79
C ALA A 711 6.89 -24.82 8.84
N LEU A 712 5.98 -23.86 9.08
CA LEU A 712 4.87 -23.57 8.18
C LEU A 712 5.36 -23.03 6.82
N ILE A 713 6.33 -22.12 6.82
CA ILE A 713 6.93 -21.59 5.58
C ILE A 713 7.63 -22.69 4.78
N ALA A 714 8.33 -23.61 5.46
CA ALA A 714 8.95 -24.76 4.81
C ALA A 714 7.93 -25.77 4.25
N ALA A 715 6.70 -25.75 4.75
CA ALA A 715 5.57 -26.55 4.27
C ALA A 715 4.52 -25.70 3.52
N GLU A 716 4.99 -24.75 2.70
CA GLU A 716 4.15 -23.78 1.99
C GLU A 716 3.05 -24.40 1.12
N GLU A 717 3.18 -25.66 0.72
CA GLU A 717 2.17 -26.40 -0.03
C GLU A 717 0.90 -26.69 0.79
N MET A 718 0.98 -26.61 2.12
CA MET A 718 -0.18 -26.73 3.01
C MET A 718 -1.00 -25.46 3.12
N MET A 719 -0.41 -24.31 2.78
CA MET A 719 -1.09 -23.02 2.79
C MET A 719 -1.92 -22.85 1.50
N LEU A 720 -3.06 -23.54 1.46
CA LEU A 720 -4.01 -23.47 0.35
C LEU A 720 -4.87 -22.20 0.41
N ASP A 721 -5.06 -21.59 1.58
CA ASP A 721 -5.75 -20.31 1.72
C ASP A 721 -4.85 -19.14 1.33
N GLY A 722 -5.30 -18.30 0.40
CA GLY A 722 -4.54 -17.16 -0.11
C GLY A 722 -4.25 -16.11 0.95
N HIS A 723 -5.16 -15.88 1.90
CA HIS A 723 -4.91 -14.93 3.00
C HIS A 723 -3.82 -15.44 3.95
N LEU A 724 -3.89 -16.73 4.32
CA LEU A 724 -2.86 -17.39 5.11
C LEU A 724 -1.48 -17.28 4.47
N ARG A 725 -1.37 -17.54 3.16
CA ARG A 725 -0.09 -17.41 2.44
C ARG A 725 0.50 -16.01 2.61
N VAL A 726 -0.28 -14.96 2.35
CA VAL A 726 0.20 -13.57 2.44
C VAL A 726 0.62 -13.23 3.85
N VAL A 727 -0.23 -13.46 4.86
CA VAL A 727 0.10 -13.06 6.24
C VAL A 727 1.23 -13.89 6.83
N ALA A 728 1.35 -15.18 6.51
CA ALA A 728 2.44 -16.03 6.98
C ALA A 728 3.78 -15.59 6.36
N PHE A 729 3.86 -15.41 5.04
CA PHE A 729 5.09 -14.95 4.38
C PHE A 729 5.52 -13.56 4.86
N ARG A 730 4.58 -12.61 4.95
CA ARG A 730 4.89 -11.27 5.44
C ARG A 730 5.33 -11.28 6.91
N ALA A 731 4.68 -12.04 7.78
CA ALA A 731 5.07 -12.15 9.19
C ALA A 731 6.48 -12.74 9.33
N ALA A 732 6.76 -13.81 8.58
CA ALA A 732 8.08 -14.42 8.54
C ALA A 732 9.14 -13.45 8.00
N HIS A 733 8.82 -12.66 6.98
CA HIS A 733 9.73 -11.64 6.42
C HIS A 733 10.02 -10.55 7.44
N ALA A 734 8.97 -9.98 8.04
CA ALA A 734 9.07 -8.89 9.03
C ALA A 734 9.86 -9.28 10.28
N LEU A 735 9.82 -10.56 10.65
CA LEU A 735 10.54 -11.11 11.80
C LEU A 735 11.94 -11.67 11.45
N GLY A 736 12.39 -11.53 10.20
CA GLY A 736 13.71 -12.03 9.77
C GLY A 736 13.82 -13.56 9.78
N LEU A 737 12.71 -14.26 9.56
CA LEU A 737 12.64 -15.72 9.53
C LEU A 737 12.82 -16.31 8.13
N LEU A 738 12.72 -15.46 7.10
CA LEU A 738 13.01 -15.81 5.71
C LEU A 738 14.49 -15.58 5.42
N GLY A 739 15.25 -16.65 5.19
CA GLY A 739 16.70 -16.59 4.97
C GLY A 739 17.47 -17.30 6.08
N GLY A 740 17.78 -18.56 5.81
CA GLY A 740 18.57 -19.45 6.66
C GLY A 740 18.39 -20.85 6.13
N SER A 741 19.49 -21.51 5.74
CA SER A 741 19.43 -22.95 5.50
C SER A 741 18.91 -23.60 6.78
N ALA A 742 17.77 -24.27 6.72
CA ALA A 742 17.55 -25.39 7.60
C ALA A 742 18.59 -26.45 7.20
N THR A 743 19.80 -26.33 7.72
CA THR A 743 20.70 -27.48 7.81
C THR A 743 20.11 -28.40 8.86
N VAL A 744 19.40 -29.42 8.39
CA VAL A 744 19.48 -30.77 8.93
C VAL A 744 19.70 -31.72 7.77
#